data_AF-A0A367QIR6-F1
#
_entry.id   AF-A0A367QIR6-F1
#
_cell.length_a   1.000
_cell.length_b   1.000
_cell.length_c   1.000
_cell.angle_alpha   90.00
_cell.angle_beta   90.00
_cell.angle_gamma   90.00
#
_symmetry.space_group_name_H-M   'P 1'
#
loop_
_entity.id
_entity.type
_entity.pdbx_description
1 polymer ?
#
loop_
_entity_poly.entity_id
_entity_poly.type
_entity_poly.pdbx_seq_one_letter_code
_entity_poly.pdbx_strand_id
1 'polypeptide(L)'
;MYRFQISASTQTGEFIGIVGSTGELGLWDIKKCVPLRTSPDRYPLWWTDTEINFAPSLDSGKTQTVEYKYVRIDSNGSVRWEAFGFNRWLPIDPENQSKTIVVDDGAFGYLQPYPFGYFIEEPAATMRPKEESQQLKIVVIGSSVALGYKAWLLRGWTWLLAQALQEKYGHELANVSEVGANVTRTINRFASVVIPEKPDIVIIALSLGNEGLAYCLPHERRAIQRRFESGLQQLVKMTRNIGARPILGGVYPNNDYSPEHHWLLKDTHNRMVNWGTPVLDWLAALDNGQGRWKDGISFDPAHPNTVGHRLMYESINLDLFAIDKSQLAKEKQRFQQPNEVIVYLDNAGFYVSSCIEEKRLRIVNPSQYTYTIAPYWQEIQTALKNKAGLFPGIYIAKSAQPETLPFFAVQEDRAIATTVDIPPGADLEYSAAFNLFSPNNSNLLFYDGHLGILQADERHLWVINESDNEYNIHPMWQEIRLALKAVPPGVYEDPLHPDIPFRTMMIGSKGLESRVKAPPKSAVLFQYKCKLSDISRVAILPLGDRCAVRMMLYKMEYDGPAFPFDLTRTTKIADIADIIENRFYDMWNPAFLHYNPDEGRIYHSKWSGLSFAHEVEDTDDPINDMSPVHERMRLRYSARSERFWYTIKNCDKVIFVRTGIADRGGAMDLVNKLQKNSQGKPFHLLLLSPQSSDEFLDLPHVLHYNVEFNPDRMYDDLGHWMYCTQVMRGILQSLGISSKNLFWCPPNPPKDEVKG
;
A
#
# COMPACT_ATOMS: atom_id res chain seq x y z
N MET A 1 -0.64 46.79 7.83
CA MET A 1 -1.61 46.73 6.70
C MET A 1 -2.12 45.31 6.53
N TYR A 2 -3.34 45.11 6.03
CA TYR A 2 -3.98 43.79 5.94
C TYR A 2 -4.55 43.52 4.55
N ARG A 3 -4.39 42.30 4.04
CA ARG A 3 -5.11 41.78 2.86
C ARG A 3 -5.87 40.54 3.28
N PHE A 4 -7.13 40.43 2.88
CA PHE A 4 -7.97 39.29 3.23
C PHE A 4 -8.05 38.33 2.05
N GLN A 5 -8.11 37.04 2.35
CA GLN A 5 -8.43 36.01 1.38
C GLN A 5 -9.32 34.91 1.99
N ILE A 6 -10.21 34.36 1.16
CA ILE A 6 -11.13 33.29 1.53
C ILE A 6 -11.47 32.43 0.32
N SER A 7 -11.65 31.13 0.51
CA SER A 7 -12.13 30.20 -0.51
C SER A 7 -13.66 30.18 -0.53
N ALA A 8 -14.28 30.47 -1.67
CA ALA A 8 -15.74 30.48 -1.81
C ALA A 8 -16.17 30.10 -3.24
N SER A 9 -16.95 29.02 -3.36
CA SER A 9 -17.63 28.69 -4.63
C SER A 9 -18.86 29.57 -4.82
N THR A 10 -18.89 30.30 -5.93
CA THR A 10 -19.95 31.24 -6.34
C THR A 10 -20.55 30.87 -7.69
N GLN A 11 -21.77 31.34 -7.96
CA GLN A 11 -22.42 31.29 -9.27
C GLN A 11 -22.07 32.52 -10.11
N THR A 12 -22.35 32.46 -11.41
CA THR A 12 -22.17 33.60 -12.32
C THR A 12 -22.94 34.82 -11.81
N GLY A 13 -22.24 35.95 -11.64
CA GLY A 13 -22.82 37.20 -11.15
C GLY A 13 -22.83 37.37 -9.63
N GLU A 14 -22.43 36.34 -8.86
CA GLU A 14 -22.20 36.47 -7.41
C GLU A 14 -20.78 36.96 -7.11
N PHE A 15 -20.62 37.73 -6.03
CA PHE A 15 -19.32 38.09 -5.48
C PHE A 15 -19.29 38.01 -3.95
N ILE A 16 -18.07 38.01 -3.39
CA ILE A 16 -17.83 37.99 -1.95
C ILE A 16 -17.41 39.39 -1.47
N GLY A 17 -18.00 39.87 -0.37
CA GLY A 17 -17.60 41.10 0.31
C GLY A 17 -17.27 40.85 1.78
N ILE A 18 -16.47 41.72 2.37
CA ILE A 18 -16.16 41.75 3.80
C ILE A 18 -16.78 43.00 4.44
N VAL A 19 -17.41 42.83 5.60
CA VAL A 19 -18.01 43.91 6.38
C VAL A 19 -17.68 43.72 7.86
N GLY A 20 -17.46 44.80 8.62
CA GLY A 20 -16.95 44.67 9.98
C GLY A 20 -17.04 45.94 10.83
N SER A 21 -16.40 45.89 11.99
CA SER A 21 -16.57 46.83 13.10
C SER A 21 -15.86 48.17 12.92
N THR A 22 -14.99 48.32 11.93
CA THR A 22 -14.22 49.55 11.70
C THR A 22 -14.77 50.35 10.52
N GLY A 23 -14.36 51.62 10.40
CA GLY A 23 -14.73 52.48 9.28
C GLY A 23 -14.32 51.91 7.93
N GLU A 24 -13.13 51.30 7.87
CA GLU A 24 -12.56 50.68 6.68
C GLU A 24 -13.32 49.42 6.24
N LEU A 25 -14.06 48.78 7.15
CA LEU A 25 -14.94 47.64 6.86
C LEU A 25 -16.43 48.02 6.88
N GLY A 26 -16.75 49.32 6.82
CA GLY A 26 -18.11 49.79 6.61
C GLY A 26 -19.01 49.83 7.85
N LEU A 27 -18.50 49.64 9.08
CA LEU A 27 -19.28 49.68 10.33
C LEU A 27 -20.54 48.79 10.29
N TRP A 28 -20.40 47.55 9.83
CA TRP A 28 -21.49 46.58 9.66
C TRP A 28 -22.56 46.96 8.60
N ASP A 29 -22.37 48.04 7.84
CA ASP A 29 -23.22 48.41 6.70
C ASP A 29 -22.80 47.65 5.43
N ILE A 30 -23.63 46.70 5.00
CA ILE A 30 -23.36 45.86 3.81
C ILE A 30 -23.16 46.71 2.54
N LYS A 31 -23.81 47.88 2.44
CA LYS A 31 -23.64 48.77 1.27
C LYS A 31 -22.23 49.36 1.18
N LYS A 32 -21.48 49.30 2.29
CA LYS A 32 -20.09 49.75 2.41
C LYS A 32 -19.12 48.57 2.56
N CYS A 33 -19.54 47.34 2.23
CA CYS A 33 -18.64 46.20 2.27
C CYS A 33 -17.47 46.40 1.31
N VAL A 34 -16.30 45.86 1.68
CA VAL A 34 -15.14 45.83 0.80
C VAL A 34 -15.29 44.64 -0.13
N PRO A 35 -15.40 44.82 -1.46
CA PRO A 35 -15.54 43.71 -2.39
C PRO A 35 -14.21 42.95 -2.54
N LEU A 36 -14.29 41.63 -2.59
CA LEU A 36 -13.17 40.77 -2.95
C LEU A 36 -13.21 40.46 -4.45
N ARG A 37 -12.04 40.22 -5.05
CA ARG A 37 -11.91 39.73 -6.43
C ARG A 37 -11.47 38.28 -6.48
N THR A 38 -11.72 37.63 -7.60
CA THR A 38 -11.21 36.29 -7.94
C THR A 38 -10.67 36.30 -9.38
N SER A 39 -10.00 35.22 -9.79
CA SER A 39 -9.53 35.04 -11.17
C SER A 39 -9.66 33.58 -11.60
N PRO A 40 -9.78 33.28 -12.91
CA PRO A 40 -9.94 31.90 -13.38
C PRO A 40 -8.83 30.94 -12.94
N ASP A 41 -7.60 31.43 -12.81
CA ASP A 41 -6.42 30.66 -12.38
C ASP A 41 -6.35 30.43 -10.86
N ARG A 42 -7.11 31.20 -10.06
CA ARG A 42 -7.11 31.10 -8.59
C ARG A 42 -8.45 30.71 -7.99
N TYR A 43 -9.52 30.68 -8.77
CA TYR A 43 -10.84 30.26 -8.31
C TYR A 43 -10.75 28.86 -7.68
N PRO A 44 -11.35 28.62 -6.49
CA PRO A 44 -12.36 29.44 -5.80
C PRO A 44 -11.81 30.47 -4.78
N LEU A 45 -10.53 30.86 -4.85
CA LEU A 45 -9.95 31.86 -3.94
C LEU A 45 -10.42 33.28 -4.28
N TRP A 46 -10.89 34.00 -3.27
CA TRP A 46 -11.25 35.41 -3.30
C TRP A 46 -10.30 36.21 -2.41
N TRP A 47 -9.94 37.42 -2.82
CA TRP A 47 -9.04 38.28 -2.02
C TRP A 47 -9.31 39.77 -2.20
N THR A 48 -8.79 40.57 -1.28
CA THR A 48 -8.86 42.04 -1.37
C THR A 48 -7.78 42.61 -2.29
N ASP A 49 -8.25 43.30 -3.33
CA ASP A 49 -7.76 44.59 -3.82
C ASP A 49 -6.46 45.18 -3.26
N THR A 50 -6.76 45.83 -2.17
CA THR A 50 -6.05 46.93 -1.58
C THR A 50 -5.77 46.55 -0.14
N GLU A 51 -4.71 47.13 0.37
CA GLU A 51 -4.36 46.96 1.76
C GLU A 51 -5.31 47.77 2.64
N ILE A 52 -5.85 47.11 3.65
CA ILE A 52 -6.72 47.71 4.65
C ILE A 52 -5.86 48.09 5.84
N ASN A 53 -5.95 49.34 6.29
CA ASN A 53 -5.17 49.84 7.43
C ASN A 53 -6.08 49.99 8.65
N PHE A 54 -5.89 49.15 9.66
CA PHE A 54 -6.55 49.31 10.95
C PHE A 54 -5.64 50.09 11.88
N ALA A 55 -5.96 51.37 12.13
CA ALA A 55 -5.18 52.19 13.04
C ALA A 55 -5.40 51.74 14.49
N PRO A 56 -4.34 51.46 15.28
CA PRO A 56 -4.49 51.15 16.69
C PRO A 56 -4.92 52.39 17.48
N SER A 57 -5.84 52.21 18.41
CA SER A 57 -6.23 53.25 19.37
C SER A 57 -5.13 53.38 20.44
N LEU A 58 -4.68 54.61 20.68
CA LEU A 58 -3.65 54.95 21.66
C LEU A 58 -4.13 54.79 23.13
N ASP A 59 -5.42 54.53 23.37
CA ASP A 59 -6.06 54.75 24.68
C ASP A 59 -6.21 53.52 25.59
N SER A 60 -5.67 52.34 25.26
CA SER A 60 -5.68 51.23 26.22
C SER A 60 -4.57 50.24 25.98
N GLY A 61 -3.81 49.90 27.04
CA GLY A 61 -2.84 48.80 27.06
C GLY A 61 -3.46 47.40 26.92
N LYS A 62 -4.61 47.26 26.25
CA LYS A 62 -5.26 45.99 25.90
C LYS A 62 -5.05 45.70 24.42
N THR A 63 -4.85 44.43 24.08
CA THR A 63 -4.80 43.95 22.69
C THR A 63 -6.09 44.33 21.97
N GLN A 64 -5.99 45.19 20.95
CA GLN A 64 -7.15 45.67 20.21
C GLN A 64 -7.54 44.65 19.14
N THR A 65 -8.83 44.44 18.93
CA THR A 65 -9.33 43.47 17.94
C THR A 65 -10.26 44.12 16.93
N VAL A 66 -10.17 43.70 15.66
CA VAL A 66 -11.14 44.03 14.60
C VAL A 66 -12.08 42.85 14.44
N GLU A 67 -13.39 43.11 14.42
CA GLU A 67 -14.40 42.10 14.13
C GLU A 67 -14.96 42.27 12.71
N TYR A 68 -15.26 41.17 12.04
CA TYR A 68 -15.79 41.19 10.67
C TYR A 68 -16.53 39.90 10.31
N LYS A 69 -17.26 39.94 9.19
CA LYS A 69 -17.86 38.77 8.55
C LYS A 69 -17.80 38.91 7.02
N TYR A 70 -17.91 37.78 6.35
CA TYR A 70 -18.11 37.72 4.90
C TYR A 70 -19.58 37.69 4.52
N VAL A 71 -19.89 38.32 3.39
CA VAL A 71 -21.19 38.30 2.74
C VAL A 71 -21.02 37.86 1.30
N ARG A 72 -21.98 37.09 0.81
CA ARG A 72 -22.15 36.75 -0.61
C ARG A 72 -23.31 37.56 -1.15
N ILE A 73 -23.09 38.24 -2.27
CA ILE A 73 -24.08 39.12 -2.88
C ILE A 73 -24.32 38.65 -4.31
N ASP A 74 -25.59 38.40 -4.66
CA ASP A 74 -25.99 37.99 -6.01
C ASP A 74 -26.19 39.18 -6.95
N SER A 75 -26.46 38.90 -8.23
CA SER A 75 -26.68 39.93 -9.26
C SER A 75 -27.91 40.81 -9.01
N ASN A 76 -28.85 40.38 -8.16
CA ASN A 76 -30.05 41.12 -7.79
C ASN A 76 -29.86 41.91 -6.48
N GLY A 77 -28.67 41.83 -5.87
CA GLY A 77 -28.34 42.48 -4.60
C GLY A 77 -28.83 41.71 -3.36
N SER A 78 -29.28 40.46 -3.49
CA SER A 78 -29.63 39.64 -2.33
C SER A 78 -28.37 39.24 -1.58
N VAL A 79 -28.39 39.40 -0.26
CA VAL A 79 -27.23 39.19 0.60
C VAL A 79 -27.40 37.89 1.39
N ARG A 80 -26.38 37.04 1.36
CA ARG A 80 -26.23 35.89 2.24
C ARG A 80 -24.98 36.07 3.10
N TRP A 81 -25.16 36.16 4.40
CA TRP A 81 -24.04 36.15 5.34
C TRP A 81 -23.38 34.77 5.35
N GLU A 82 -22.12 34.72 5.76
CA GLU A 82 -21.49 33.46 6.14
C GLU A 82 -22.20 32.79 7.33
N ALA A 83 -21.71 31.63 7.78
CA ALA A 83 -22.38 30.82 8.79
C ALA A 83 -22.77 31.60 10.05
N PHE A 84 -23.92 31.19 10.62
CA PHE A 84 -24.43 31.70 11.88
C PHE A 84 -23.44 31.36 13.02
N GLY A 85 -23.10 32.35 13.85
CA GLY A 85 -22.12 32.21 14.91
C GLY A 85 -21.37 33.51 15.20
N PHE A 86 -20.26 33.40 15.93
CA PHE A 86 -19.41 34.53 16.32
C PHE A 86 -18.86 35.32 15.11
N ASN A 87 -18.51 36.58 15.33
CA ASN A 87 -17.79 37.39 14.34
C ASN A 87 -16.36 36.85 14.19
N ARG A 88 -15.83 36.84 12.96
CA ARG A 88 -14.39 36.65 12.79
C ARG A 88 -13.67 37.82 13.44
N TRP A 89 -12.45 37.58 13.91
CA TRP A 89 -11.69 38.60 14.63
C TRP A 89 -10.21 38.56 14.29
N LEU A 90 -9.54 39.71 14.36
CA LEU A 90 -8.09 39.84 14.17
C LEU A 90 -7.48 40.68 15.29
N PRO A 91 -6.31 40.30 15.83
CA PRO A 91 -5.55 41.20 16.69
C PRO A 91 -4.87 42.30 15.85
N ILE A 92 -4.93 43.53 16.35
CA ILE A 92 -4.14 44.66 15.88
C ILE A 92 -2.90 44.74 16.77
N ASP A 93 -1.73 44.51 16.18
CA ASP A 93 -0.45 44.61 16.88
C ASP A 93 0.27 45.90 16.45
N PRO A 94 0.50 46.85 17.38
CA PRO A 94 1.21 48.09 17.07
C PRO A 94 2.61 47.86 16.50
N GLU A 95 3.28 46.76 16.84
CA GLU A 95 4.65 46.46 16.40
C GLU A 95 4.73 46.02 14.93
N ASN A 96 3.59 45.64 14.32
CA ASN A 96 3.53 45.11 12.95
C ASN A 96 2.99 46.11 11.92
N GLN A 97 2.87 47.40 12.27
CA GLN A 97 2.24 48.42 11.43
C GLN A 97 2.93 48.63 10.07
N SER A 98 4.26 48.44 10.00
CA SER A 98 5.06 48.64 8.78
C SER A 98 5.00 47.48 7.79
N LYS A 99 4.32 46.37 8.11
CA LYS A 99 4.24 45.17 7.27
C LYS A 99 2.81 44.90 6.79
N THR A 100 2.69 44.19 5.68
CA THR A 100 1.40 43.68 5.19
C THR A 100 1.19 42.24 5.63
N ILE A 101 0.08 42.00 6.33
CA ILE A 101 -0.39 40.67 6.76
C ILE A 101 -1.46 40.20 5.78
N VAL A 102 -1.26 39.02 5.18
CA VAL A 102 -2.31 38.29 4.48
C VAL A 102 -3.09 37.47 5.51
N VAL A 103 -4.37 37.75 5.65
CA VAL A 103 -5.32 37.02 6.50
C VAL A 103 -5.99 35.97 5.63
N ASP A 104 -5.78 34.70 5.97
CA ASP A 104 -6.39 33.56 5.28
C ASP A 104 -7.48 32.97 6.17
N ASP A 105 -8.72 33.21 5.77
CA ASP A 105 -9.92 32.87 6.53
C ASP A 105 -10.48 31.47 6.25
N GLY A 106 -9.79 30.68 5.42
CA GLY A 106 -10.22 29.33 5.07
C GLY A 106 -11.40 29.35 4.09
N ALA A 107 -12.48 28.63 4.42
CA ALA A 107 -13.63 28.47 3.53
C ALA A 107 -14.83 29.32 3.98
N PHE A 108 -15.54 29.91 3.02
CA PHE A 108 -16.80 30.62 3.26
C PHE A 108 -17.82 29.71 3.96
N GLY A 109 -18.36 30.18 5.09
CA GLY A 109 -19.28 29.41 5.91
C GLY A 109 -18.61 28.51 6.96
N TYR A 110 -17.27 28.42 6.99
CA TYR A 110 -16.55 27.75 8.07
C TYR A 110 -15.86 28.79 8.95
N LEU A 111 -16.43 29.03 10.14
CA LEU A 111 -15.92 30.00 11.10
C LEU A 111 -14.71 29.44 11.84
N GLN A 112 -13.58 30.14 11.70
CA GLN A 112 -12.34 29.75 12.35
C GLN A 112 -12.34 30.20 13.81
N PRO A 113 -12.06 29.32 14.78
CA PRO A 113 -12.02 29.71 16.19
C PRO A 113 -10.90 30.71 16.50
N TYR A 114 -9.82 30.69 15.71
CA TYR A 114 -8.68 31.59 15.82
C TYR A 114 -8.24 32.08 14.43
N PRO A 115 -7.78 33.34 14.31
CA PRO A 115 -7.32 33.88 13.04
C PRO A 115 -6.01 33.24 12.59
N PHE A 116 -5.86 33.15 11.27
CA PHE A 116 -4.62 32.81 10.61
C PHE A 116 -4.21 33.92 9.65
N GLY A 117 -2.94 34.30 9.70
CA GLY A 117 -2.35 35.22 8.76
C GLY A 117 -0.83 35.13 8.75
N TYR A 118 -0.20 35.69 7.72
CA TYR A 118 1.25 35.66 7.52
C TYR A 118 1.72 36.92 6.81
N PHE A 119 3.00 37.28 6.93
CA PHE A 119 3.56 38.45 6.25
C PHE A 119 3.84 38.15 4.77
N ILE A 120 3.62 39.13 3.88
CA ILE A 120 3.95 39.01 2.45
C ILE A 120 5.46 38.86 2.22
N GLU A 121 6.26 39.56 3.01
CA GLU A 121 7.72 39.44 3.04
C GLU A 121 8.08 38.53 4.22
N GLU A 122 8.59 37.33 3.97
CA GLU A 122 9.06 36.44 5.04
C GLU A 122 10.43 36.92 5.55
N PRO A 123 10.60 37.29 6.83
CA PRO A 123 11.82 36.93 7.51
C PRO A 123 11.64 35.47 7.97
N ALA A 124 12.45 34.56 7.40
CA ALA A 124 12.74 33.31 8.07
C ALA A 124 13.13 33.64 9.53
N ALA A 125 12.53 32.94 10.50
CA ALA A 125 12.88 33.12 11.91
C ALA A 125 14.38 32.86 12.09
N THR A 126 15.17 33.93 12.12
CA THR A 126 16.61 33.91 12.33
C THR A 126 16.89 34.85 13.48
N MET A 127 17.00 34.30 14.67
CA MET A 127 17.43 35.06 15.85
C MET A 127 18.96 35.10 15.84
N ARG A 128 19.54 36.30 15.83
CA ARG A 128 20.99 36.53 15.84
C ARG A 128 21.53 36.68 17.27
N PRO A 129 22.81 36.34 17.52
CA PRO A 129 23.33 36.04 18.86
C PRO A 129 23.54 37.27 19.76
N LYS A 130 23.50 37.02 21.08
CA LYS A 130 24.28 37.74 22.09
C LYS A 130 25.49 36.86 22.47
N GLU A 131 26.64 37.48 22.70
CA GLU A 131 27.92 36.79 22.89
C GLU A 131 28.03 35.96 24.19
N GLU A 132 28.74 34.84 24.01
CA GLU A 132 29.41 33.91 24.93
C GLU A 132 28.66 32.80 25.72
N SER A 133 28.96 31.58 25.23
CA SER A 133 29.15 30.28 25.90
C SER A 133 27.96 29.30 25.98
N GLN A 134 28.24 28.04 25.62
CA GLN A 134 27.38 26.83 25.64
C GLN A 134 26.15 26.71 24.71
N GLN A 135 25.80 27.74 23.93
CA GLN A 135 24.67 27.70 22.97
C GLN A 135 24.71 26.51 21.98
N LEU A 136 23.61 25.75 21.90
CA LEU A 136 23.37 24.71 20.89
C LEU A 136 22.62 25.29 19.69
N LYS A 137 22.89 24.73 18.51
CA LYS A 137 22.11 24.99 17.28
C LYS A 137 21.12 23.86 17.02
N ILE A 138 19.83 24.19 16.98
CA ILE A 138 18.74 23.24 16.79
C ILE A 138 18.10 23.52 15.43
N VAL A 139 17.88 22.47 14.64
CA VAL A 139 17.21 22.58 13.34
C VAL A 139 15.92 21.79 13.36
N VAL A 140 14.81 22.41 13.01
CA VAL A 140 13.53 21.72 12.79
C VAL A 140 13.35 21.51 11.30
N ILE A 141 13.26 20.25 10.89
CA ILE A 141 12.89 19.86 9.53
C ILE A 141 11.58 19.09 9.55
N GLY A 142 10.54 19.69 9.00
CA GLY A 142 9.21 19.11 9.00
C GLY A 142 8.32 19.63 7.88
N SER A 143 7.01 19.52 8.10
CA SER A 143 6.00 19.91 7.14
C SER A 143 5.29 21.23 7.47
N SER A 144 4.06 21.45 6.99
CA SER A 144 3.27 22.65 7.25
C SER A 144 3.05 22.93 8.74
N VAL A 145 2.76 21.90 9.53
CA VAL A 145 2.55 22.08 10.98
C VAL A 145 3.84 22.45 11.70
N ALA A 146 4.99 21.90 11.31
CA ALA A 146 6.28 22.32 11.85
C ALA A 146 6.66 23.76 11.44
N LEU A 147 6.24 24.20 10.25
CA LEU A 147 6.40 25.61 9.84
C LEU A 147 5.58 26.59 10.70
N GLY A 148 4.54 26.11 11.39
CA GLY A 148 3.58 26.97 12.10
C GLY A 148 2.35 27.33 11.26
N TYR A 149 2.11 26.62 10.16
CA TYR A 149 0.97 26.87 9.29
C TYR A 149 -0.34 26.79 10.07
N LYS A 150 -1.26 27.72 9.78
CA LYS A 150 -2.53 27.95 10.51
C LYS A 150 -2.41 28.45 11.96
N ALA A 151 -1.22 28.80 12.45
CA ALA A 151 -1.05 29.67 13.61
C ALA A 151 -0.89 31.14 13.18
N TRP A 152 -1.38 32.07 14.00
CA TRP A 152 -1.25 33.50 13.75
C TRP A 152 0.22 33.90 13.51
N LEU A 153 0.50 34.51 12.35
CA LEU A 153 1.82 34.93 11.89
C LEU A 153 2.85 33.80 11.78
N LEU A 154 2.39 32.56 11.56
CA LEU A 154 3.21 31.34 11.60
C LEU A 154 3.93 31.14 12.94
N ARG A 155 3.48 31.81 14.02
CA ARG A 155 4.03 31.67 15.37
C ARG A 155 3.46 30.42 16.06
N GLY A 156 3.66 29.27 15.41
CA GLY A 156 3.25 27.96 15.89
C GLY A 156 4.19 27.37 16.94
N TRP A 157 4.07 26.06 17.20
CA TRP A 157 4.81 25.39 18.27
C TRP A 157 6.34 25.53 18.13
N THR A 158 6.87 25.53 16.91
CA THR A 158 8.31 25.69 16.66
C THR A 158 8.79 27.09 17.02
N TRP A 159 7.99 28.13 16.74
CA TRP A 159 8.31 29.50 17.12
C TRP A 159 8.29 29.66 18.65
N LEU A 160 7.26 29.10 19.32
CA LEU A 160 7.17 29.10 20.78
C LEU A 160 8.34 28.37 21.42
N LEU A 161 8.73 27.21 20.86
CA LEU A 161 9.91 26.47 21.28
C LEU A 161 11.19 27.30 21.11
N ALA A 162 11.37 27.97 19.97
CA ALA A 162 12.53 28.81 19.73
C ALA A 162 12.67 29.91 20.80
N GLN A 163 11.56 30.60 21.15
CA GLN A 163 11.56 31.61 22.21
C GLN A 163 11.97 31.00 23.56
N ALA A 164 11.33 29.90 23.94
CA ALA A 164 11.58 29.25 25.23
C ALA A 164 13.00 28.72 25.37
N LEU A 165 13.58 28.17 24.30
CA LEU A 165 14.95 27.67 24.29
C LEU A 165 15.97 28.80 24.33
N GLN A 166 15.70 29.89 23.63
CA GLN A 166 16.54 31.09 23.67
C GLN A 166 16.51 31.75 25.04
N GLU A 167 15.35 31.83 25.68
CA GLU A 167 15.17 32.41 27.02
C GLU A 167 15.78 31.54 28.12
N LYS A 168 15.52 30.23 28.08
CA LYS A 168 15.93 29.30 29.16
C LYS A 168 17.39 28.87 29.07
N TYR A 169 17.91 28.64 27.85
CA TYR A 169 19.23 28.03 27.64
C TYR A 169 20.14 28.85 26.73
N GLY A 170 19.63 29.90 26.09
CA GLY A 170 20.37 30.65 25.09
C GLY A 170 20.45 29.94 23.72
N HIS A 171 19.83 28.77 23.54
CA HIS A 171 19.93 27.97 22.30
C HIS A 171 19.31 28.67 21.10
N GLU A 172 19.86 28.41 19.91
CA GLU A 172 19.32 28.91 18.65
C GLU A 172 18.48 27.81 17.97
N LEU A 173 17.34 28.19 17.39
CA LEU A 173 16.52 27.30 16.58
C LEU A 173 16.34 27.88 15.17
N ALA A 174 16.68 27.08 14.15
CA ALA A 174 16.36 27.34 12.75
C ALA A 174 15.24 26.41 12.28
N ASN A 175 14.20 26.95 11.65
CA ASN A 175 13.10 26.17 11.09
C ASN A 175 13.25 26.11 9.56
N VAL A 176 13.55 24.92 9.05
CA VAL A 176 13.72 24.66 7.61
C VAL A 176 12.56 23.83 7.05
N SER A 177 11.43 23.81 7.75
CA SER A 177 10.23 23.05 7.37
C SER A 177 9.57 23.57 6.09
N GLU A 178 8.84 22.71 5.39
CA GLU A 178 8.19 23.04 4.11
C GLU A 178 6.77 22.51 4.05
N VAL A 179 5.86 23.36 3.58
CA VAL A 179 4.44 23.01 3.45
C VAL A 179 4.26 21.76 2.58
N GLY A 180 3.50 20.80 3.10
CA GLY A 180 3.20 19.54 2.39
C GLY A 180 4.36 18.54 2.30
N ALA A 181 5.49 18.77 2.97
CA ALA A 181 6.59 17.81 2.96
C ALA A 181 6.18 16.45 3.57
N ASN A 182 6.54 15.38 2.87
CA ASN A 182 6.43 13.97 3.29
C ASN A 182 7.86 13.39 3.50
N VAL A 183 7.98 12.12 3.89
CA VAL A 183 9.29 11.50 4.16
C VAL A 183 10.22 11.54 2.94
N THR A 184 9.73 11.18 1.75
CA THR A 184 10.53 11.15 0.51
C THR A 184 11.08 12.54 0.15
N ARG A 185 10.22 13.57 0.15
CA ARG A 185 10.62 14.95 -0.12
C ARG A 185 11.63 15.46 0.91
N THR A 186 11.43 15.08 2.17
CA THR A 186 12.31 15.48 3.28
C THR A 186 13.69 14.83 3.18
N ILE A 187 13.76 13.55 2.84
CA ILE A 187 15.01 12.83 2.58
C ILE A 187 15.79 13.50 1.45
N ASN A 188 15.13 13.78 0.33
CA ASN A 188 15.78 14.35 -0.86
C ASN A 188 16.41 15.74 -0.60
N ARG A 189 15.80 16.55 0.26
CA ARG A 189 16.27 17.91 0.56
C ARG A 189 17.13 18.01 1.82
N PHE A 190 17.23 16.94 2.62
CA PHE A 190 17.89 16.97 3.93
C PHE A 190 19.31 17.57 3.85
N ALA A 191 20.12 17.08 2.91
CA ALA A 191 21.50 17.53 2.75
C ALA A 191 21.61 19.03 2.42
N SER A 192 20.69 19.58 1.62
CA SER A 192 20.75 20.98 1.19
C SER A 192 20.22 21.98 2.22
N VAL A 193 19.36 21.54 3.15
CA VAL A 193 18.72 22.46 4.11
C VAL A 193 19.16 22.24 5.57
N VAL A 194 19.63 21.05 5.93
CA VAL A 194 20.04 20.74 7.32
C VAL A 194 21.54 20.90 7.52
N ILE A 195 22.36 20.36 6.61
CA ILE A 195 23.82 20.38 6.75
C ILE A 195 24.40 21.81 6.82
N PRO A 196 23.94 22.78 6.00
CA PRO A 196 24.46 24.14 6.05
C PRO A 196 24.28 24.84 7.40
N GLU A 197 23.23 24.49 8.15
CA GLU A 197 22.94 25.04 9.48
C GLU A 197 23.90 24.52 10.57
N LYS A 198 24.68 23.46 10.30
CA LYS A 198 25.60 22.81 11.25
C LYS A 198 24.94 22.49 12.60
N PRO A 199 23.82 21.73 12.62
CA PRO A 199 23.06 21.49 13.84
C PRO A 199 23.80 20.62 14.86
N ASP A 200 23.51 20.91 16.12
CA ASP A 200 23.76 20.02 17.26
C ASP A 200 22.62 19.02 17.45
N ILE A 201 21.38 19.47 17.21
CA ILE A 201 20.14 18.70 17.33
C ILE A 201 19.30 18.91 16.07
N VAL A 202 18.69 17.85 15.54
CA VAL A 202 17.68 17.95 14.47
C VAL A 202 16.37 17.35 14.95
N ILE A 203 15.29 18.14 14.87
CA ILE A 203 13.92 17.72 15.14
C ILE A 203 13.25 17.40 13.80
N ILE A 204 12.84 16.14 13.60
CA ILE A 204 12.19 15.65 12.39
C ILE A 204 10.67 15.60 12.66
N ALA A 205 9.89 16.51 12.07
CA ALA A 205 8.47 16.67 12.40
C ALA A 205 7.57 16.52 11.15
N LEU A 206 7.19 15.28 10.85
CA LEU A 206 6.35 14.90 9.70
C LEU A 206 5.06 14.22 10.18
N SER A 207 4.13 13.95 9.25
CA SER A 207 2.84 13.36 9.59
C SER A 207 2.35 12.32 8.59
N LEU A 208 1.58 11.36 9.08
CA LEU A 208 0.83 10.40 8.26
C LEU A 208 -0.16 11.09 7.32
N GLY A 209 -0.63 12.30 7.65
CA GLY A 209 -1.51 13.09 6.80
C GLY A 209 -0.86 13.44 5.46
N ASN A 210 0.41 13.89 5.47
CA ASN A 210 1.16 14.21 4.24
C ASN A 210 1.61 12.99 3.46
N GLU A 211 1.57 11.81 4.08
CA GLU A 211 1.76 10.54 3.37
C GLU A 211 0.50 10.10 2.60
N GLY A 212 -0.63 10.79 2.80
CA GLY A 212 -1.91 10.52 2.16
C GLY A 212 -2.82 9.58 2.93
N LEU A 213 -2.53 9.29 4.21
CA LEU A 213 -3.26 8.26 4.97
C LEU A 213 -4.79 8.48 4.98
N ALA A 214 -5.25 9.73 5.11
CA ALA A 214 -6.67 10.05 5.18
C ALA A 214 -7.46 9.67 3.90
N TYR A 215 -6.81 9.69 2.73
CA TYR A 215 -7.47 9.61 1.43
C TYR A 215 -7.05 8.38 0.60
N CYS A 216 -6.12 7.57 1.11
CA CYS A 216 -5.69 6.35 0.44
C CYS A 216 -6.74 5.24 0.48
N LEU A 217 -6.62 4.28 -0.44
CA LEU A 217 -7.48 3.11 -0.47
C LEU A 217 -7.16 2.20 0.74
N PRO A 218 -8.14 1.42 1.25
CA PRO A 218 -7.93 0.57 2.43
C PRO A 218 -6.69 -0.33 2.34
N HIS A 219 -6.42 -0.91 1.17
CA HIS A 219 -5.28 -1.81 0.95
C HIS A 219 -3.91 -1.08 0.93
N GLU A 220 -3.87 0.24 0.81
CA GLU A 220 -2.63 1.04 0.77
C GLU A 220 -2.21 1.56 2.16
N ARG A 221 -3.13 1.58 3.12
CA ARG A 221 -2.95 2.20 4.45
C ARG A 221 -1.73 1.65 5.20
N ARG A 222 -1.57 0.32 5.19
CA ARG A 222 -0.43 -0.38 5.81
C ARG A 222 0.88 -0.04 5.13
N ALA A 223 0.89 0.05 3.80
CA ALA A 223 2.06 0.44 3.03
C ALA A 223 2.49 1.88 3.35
N ILE A 224 1.52 2.79 3.44
CA ILE A 224 1.75 4.20 3.84
C ILE A 224 2.33 4.30 5.26
N GLN A 225 1.75 3.58 6.23
CA GLN A 225 2.28 3.51 7.59
C GLN A 225 3.75 3.04 7.58
N ARG A 226 4.02 1.95 6.86
CA ARG A 226 5.37 1.35 6.81
C ARG A 226 6.39 2.27 6.14
N ARG A 227 6.00 2.96 5.06
CA ARG A 227 6.83 3.96 4.37
C ARG A 227 7.15 5.14 5.28
N PHE A 228 6.16 5.62 6.03
CA PHE A 228 6.36 6.69 7.01
C PHE A 228 7.38 6.28 8.08
N GLU A 229 7.20 5.12 8.70
CA GLU A 229 8.06 4.64 9.77
C GLU A 229 9.51 4.42 9.31
N SER A 230 9.70 3.74 8.17
CA SER A 230 11.02 3.48 7.61
C SER A 230 11.71 4.76 7.12
N GLY A 231 10.95 5.71 6.55
CA GLY A 231 11.46 7.03 6.16
C GLY A 231 11.93 7.86 7.35
N LEU A 232 11.21 7.85 8.48
CA LEU A 232 11.65 8.50 9.71
C LEU A 232 12.95 7.89 10.25
N GLN A 233 13.07 6.56 10.26
CA GLN A 233 14.29 5.87 10.67
C GLN A 233 15.48 6.22 9.77
N GLN A 234 15.24 6.36 8.47
CA GLN A 234 16.27 6.85 7.54
C GLN A 234 16.70 8.29 7.87
N LEU A 235 15.77 9.20 8.16
CA LEU A 235 16.09 10.57 8.56
C LEU A 235 16.85 10.63 9.89
N VAL A 236 16.51 9.75 10.84
CA VAL A 236 17.27 9.56 12.10
C VAL A 236 18.71 9.16 11.80
N LYS A 237 18.91 8.18 10.90
CA LYS A 237 20.25 7.77 10.46
C LYS A 237 21.01 8.90 9.76
N MET A 238 20.37 9.63 8.84
CA MET A 238 20.98 10.79 8.17
C MET A 238 21.40 11.87 9.16
N THR A 239 20.60 12.10 10.19
CA THR A 239 20.92 13.04 11.29
C THR A 239 22.13 12.58 12.10
N ARG A 240 22.20 11.30 12.47
CA ARG A 240 23.36 10.75 13.19
C ARG A 240 24.63 10.81 12.36
N ASN A 241 24.55 10.54 11.05
CA ASN A 241 25.69 10.58 10.14
C ASN A 241 26.35 11.96 10.04
N ILE A 242 25.60 13.04 10.23
CA ILE A 242 26.14 14.41 10.28
C ILE A 242 26.59 14.83 11.70
N GLY A 243 26.55 13.90 12.66
CA GLY A 243 26.93 14.14 14.05
C GLY A 243 25.94 15.02 14.82
N ALA A 244 24.65 14.98 14.48
CA ALA A 244 23.60 15.66 15.23
C ALA A 244 22.73 14.66 16.00
N ARG A 245 22.15 15.10 17.13
CA ARG A 245 21.20 14.29 17.91
C ARG A 245 19.81 14.36 17.26
N PRO A 246 19.20 13.22 16.87
CA PRO A 246 17.85 13.21 16.33
C PRO A 246 16.80 13.29 17.45
N ILE A 247 15.74 14.06 17.20
CA ILE A 247 14.49 14.07 17.95
C ILE A 247 13.36 13.93 16.93
N LEU A 248 12.34 13.13 17.23
CA LEU A 248 11.16 12.98 16.38
C LEU A 248 10.03 13.87 16.91
N GLY A 249 9.34 14.58 16.02
CA GLY A 249 8.00 15.08 16.30
C GLY A 249 7.03 13.91 16.32
N GLY A 250 6.26 13.74 17.38
CA GLY A 250 5.20 12.73 17.44
C GLY A 250 4.12 12.94 16.38
N VAL A 251 3.44 11.85 16.03
CA VAL A 251 2.26 11.90 15.16
C VAL A 251 1.11 12.64 15.84
N TYR A 252 0.20 13.18 15.03
CA TYR A 252 -0.92 13.98 15.51
C TYR A 252 -2.21 13.70 14.72
N PRO A 253 -3.37 14.10 15.27
CA PRO A 253 -4.69 13.83 14.68
C PRO A 253 -4.95 14.45 13.31
N ASN A 254 -6.01 14.00 12.65
CA ASN A 254 -6.60 14.62 11.45
C ASN A 254 -8.12 14.37 11.46
N ASN A 255 -8.95 15.40 11.21
CA ASN A 255 -10.42 15.24 11.30
C ASN A 255 -11.02 14.32 10.23
N ASP A 256 -10.28 14.04 9.15
CA ASP A 256 -10.69 13.09 8.10
C ASP A 256 -10.30 11.63 8.44
N TYR A 257 -9.75 11.38 9.62
CA TYR A 257 -9.47 10.01 10.05
C TYR A 257 -10.73 9.22 10.38
N SER A 258 -10.69 7.96 9.92
CA SER A 258 -11.64 6.89 10.24
C SER A 258 -11.15 6.11 11.46
N PRO A 259 -11.96 5.21 12.04
CA PRO A 259 -11.52 4.35 13.14
C PRO A 259 -10.26 3.53 12.82
N GLU A 260 -10.11 3.07 11.57
CA GLU A 260 -8.91 2.35 11.14
C GLU A 260 -7.69 3.27 11.05
N HIS A 261 -7.84 4.47 10.49
CA HIS A 261 -6.75 5.48 10.46
C HIS A 261 -6.27 5.81 11.87
N HIS A 262 -7.20 5.92 12.82
CA HIS A 262 -6.89 6.16 14.23
C HIS A 262 -6.14 4.99 14.88
N TRP A 263 -6.51 3.75 14.59
CA TRP A 263 -5.75 2.58 15.05
C TRP A 263 -4.31 2.64 14.52
N LEU A 264 -4.12 2.94 13.23
CA LEU A 264 -2.79 3.06 12.60
C LEU A 264 -1.98 4.22 13.20
N LEU A 265 -2.63 5.34 13.50
CA LEU A 265 -2.02 6.49 14.17
C LEU A 265 -1.46 6.10 15.54
N LYS A 266 -2.26 5.42 16.37
CA LYS A 266 -1.85 4.95 17.71
C LYS A 266 -0.76 3.89 17.65
N ASP A 267 -0.89 2.94 16.74
CA ASP A 267 0.10 1.90 16.52
C ASP A 267 1.46 2.51 16.10
N THR A 268 1.45 3.46 15.16
CA THR A 268 2.65 4.21 14.75
C THR A 268 3.26 4.97 15.92
N HIS A 269 2.44 5.68 16.72
CA HIS A 269 2.88 6.40 17.91
C HIS A 269 3.59 5.47 18.91
N ASN A 270 2.95 4.33 19.25
CA ASN A 270 3.50 3.35 20.18
C ASN A 270 4.83 2.77 19.69
N ARG A 271 5.00 2.56 18.38
CA ARG A 271 6.28 2.11 17.82
C ARG A 271 7.34 3.20 17.93
N MET A 272 7.00 4.44 17.55
CA MET A 272 7.92 5.58 17.58
C MET A 272 8.54 5.81 18.97
N VAL A 273 7.73 5.78 20.04
CA VAL A 273 8.23 5.99 21.41
C VAL A 273 9.16 4.87 21.89
N ASN A 274 9.11 3.69 21.26
CA ASN A 274 9.94 2.53 21.58
C ASN A 274 11.19 2.40 20.68
N TRP A 275 11.44 3.34 19.76
CA TRP A 275 12.62 3.29 18.88
C TRP A 275 13.92 3.76 19.53
N GLY A 276 13.90 4.16 20.81
CA GLY A 276 15.08 4.69 21.49
C GLY A 276 15.55 6.06 20.97
N THR A 277 14.71 6.74 20.19
CA THR A 277 14.91 8.14 19.76
C THR A 277 13.90 9.00 20.50
N PRO A 278 14.30 10.13 21.12
CA PRO A 278 13.35 11.00 21.82
C PRO A 278 12.21 11.45 20.90
N VAL A 279 10.98 11.41 21.42
CA VAL A 279 9.77 11.86 20.71
C VAL A 279 9.17 13.04 21.46
N LEU A 280 8.88 14.13 20.75
CA LEU A 280 8.00 15.20 21.24
C LEU A 280 6.58 14.65 21.19
N ASP A 281 6.05 14.22 22.32
CA ASP A 281 4.75 13.54 22.37
C ASP A 281 3.59 14.53 22.54
N TRP A 282 2.76 14.62 21.51
CA TRP A 282 1.61 15.53 21.45
C TRP A 282 0.28 14.79 21.39
N LEU A 283 0.27 13.48 21.11
CA LEU A 283 -0.94 12.80 20.62
C LEU A 283 -2.07 12.86 21.66
N ALA A 284 -1.75 12.56 22.92
CA ALA A 284 -2.72 12.61 24.02
C ALA A 284 -3.27 14.03 24.28
N ALA A 285 -2.46 15.06 24.05
CA ALA A 285 -2.88 16.45 24.23
C ALA A 285 -3.87 16.89 23.14
N LEU A 286 -3.77 16.33 21.93
CA LEU A 286 -4.50 16.79 20.76
C LEU A 286 -5.68 15.89 20.33
N ASP A 287 -5.60 14.59 20.60
CA ASP A 287 -6.57 13.59 20.13
C ASP A 287 -7.85 13.62 20.97
N ASN A 288 -9.01 13.63 20.30
CA ASN A 288 -10.32 13.50 20.94
C ASN A 288 -10.71 12.04 21.26
N GLY A 289 -9.80 11.09 21.02
CA GLY A 289 -10.01 9.66 21.22
C GLY A 289 -10.51 8.92 19.98
N GLN A 290 -10.61 9.62 18.84
CA GLN A 290 -11.03 9.06 17.55
C GLN A 290 -9.99 9.31 16.44
N GLY A 291 -8.78 9.73 16.79
CA GLY A 291 -7.74 10.14 15.84
C GLY A 291 -8.01 11.50 15.21
N ARG A 292 -8.92 12.29 15.80
CA ARG A 292 -9.33 13.61 15.33
C ARG A 292 -8.95 14.68 16.35
N TRP A 293 -8.88 15.93 15.89
CA TRP A 293 -8.53 17.03 16.77
C TRP A 293 -9.59 17.19 17.87
N LYS A 294 -9.19 17.57 19.08
CA LYS A 294 -10.12 18.06 20.10
C LYS A 294 -10.86 19.30 19.58
N ASP A 295 -12.03 19.56 20.17
CA ASP A 295 -12.86 20.67 19.74
C ASP A 295 -12.14 22.02 19.91
N GLY A 296 -12.21 22.86 18.88
CA GLY A 296 -11.68 24.22 18.92
C GLY A 296 -10.16 24.37 18.74
N ILE A 297 -9.41 23.28 18.51
CA ILE A 297 -7.94 23.34 18.37
C ILE A 297 -7.43 23.13 16.93
N SER A 298 -8.32 22.84 15.97
CA SER A 298 -8.01 22.77 14.54
C SER A 298 -8.46 24.02 13.78
N PHE A 299 -7.77 24.33 12.68
CA PHE A 299 -8.19 25.34 11.69
C PHE A 299 -8.89 24.67 10.49
N ASP A 300 -8.41 23.51 10.10
CA ASP A 300 -9.01 22.68 9.05
C ASP A 300 -8.78 21.21 9.42
N PRO A 301 -9.28 20.23 8.65
CA PRO A 301 -9.09 18.82 9.00
C PRO A 301 -7.63 18.40 9.22
N ALA A 302 -6.69 19.00 8.50
CA ALA A 302 -5.28 18.61 8.51
C ALA A 302 -4.39 19.43 9.46
N HIS A 303 -4.79 20.67 9.80
CA HIS A 303 -3.92 21.62 10.51
C HIS A 303 -4.49 22.09 11.86
N PRO A 304 -3.65 22.13 12.92
CA PRO A 304 -4.00 22.79 14.16
C PRO A 304 -4.08 24.30 13.97
N ASN A 305 -4.94 24.97 14.73
CA ASN A 305 -4.94 26.43 14.83
C ASN A 305 -3.92 26.90 15.88
N THR A 306 -3.87 28.22 16.14
CA THR A 306 -3.01 28.83 17.17
C THR A 306 -3.06 28.14 18.55
N VAL A 307 -4.23 27.68 19.00
CA VAL A 307 -4.36 26.96 20.28
C VAL A 307 -3.84 25.54 20.16
N GLY A 308 -4.12 24.83 19.06
CA GLY A 308 -3.54 23.51 18.83
C GLY A 308 -2.01 23.53 18.81
N HIS A 309 -1.42 24.54 18.17
CA HIS A 309 0.03 24.79 18.20
C HIS A 309 0.56 25.11 19.60
N ARG A 310 -0.20 25.84 20.41
CA ARG A 310 0.18 26.11 21.81
C ARG A 310 0.17 24.82 22.64
N LEU A 311 -0.88 24.01 22.54
CA LEU A 311 -0.97 22.72 23.23
C LEU A 311 0.15 21.77 22.81
N MET A 312 0.53 21.81 21.52
CA MET A 312 1.72 21.13 21.04
C MET A 312 2.95 21.60 21.83
N TYR A 313 3.27 22.89 21.81
CA TYR A 313 4.42 23.42 22.54
C TYR A 313 4.40 23.08 24.05
N GLU A 314 3.25 23.21 24.72
CA GLU A 314 3.08 22.91 26.15
C GLU A 314 3.35 21.44 26.50
N SER A 315 3.23 20.54 25.52
CA SER A 315 3.53 19.11 25.69
C SER A 315 5.03 18.79 25.56
N ILE A 316 5.87 19.75 25.15
CA ILE A 316 7.30 19.53 24.96
C ILE A 316 8.03 19.56 26.30
N ASN A 317 8.70 18.45 26.64
CA ASN A 317 9.66 18.44 27.74
C ASN A 317 10.95 19.19 27.35
N LEU A 318 11.11 20.42 27.85
CA LEU A 318 12.28 21.27 27.58
C LEU A 318 13.60 20.68 28.09
N ASP A 319 13.58 19.74 29.04
CA ASP A 319 14.81 19.12 29.58
C ASP A 319 15.52 18.24 28.54
N LEU A 320 14.83 17.86 27.45
CA LEU A 320 15.46 17.23 26.28
C LEU A 320 16.60 18.08 25.69
N PHE A 321 16.56 19.40 25.91
CA PHE A 321 17.53 20.38 25.43
C PHE A 321 18.50 20.88 26.52
N ALA A 322 18.35 20.40 27.76
CA ALA A 322 19.26 20.67 28.87
C ALA A 322 20.51 19.76 28.80
N ILE A 323 21.15 19.69 27.64
CA ILE A 323 22.35 18.89 27.39
C ILE A 323 23.54 19.81 27.13
N ASP A 324 24.66 19.57 27.81
CA ASP A 324 25.88 20.33 27.56
C ASP A 324 26.65 19.78 26.34
N LYS A 325 27.55 20.61 25.77
CA LYS A 325 28.34 20.22 24.59
C LYS A 325 29.27 19.03 24.83
N SER A 326 29.68 18.77 26.07
CA SER A 326 30.55 17.64 26.40
C SER A 326 29.78 16.31 26.40
N GLN A 327 28.56 16.32 26.94
CA GLN A 327 27.64 15.18 26.89
C GLN A 327 27.20 14.92 25.46
N LEU A 328 26.86 15.98 24.72
CA LEU A 328 26.54 15.86 23.30
C LEU A 328 27.73 15.34 22.49
N ALA A 329 28.96 15.81 22.74
CA ALA A 329 30.16 15.29 22.08
C ALA A 329 30.39 13.78 22.34
N LYS A 330 30.11 13.31 23.57
CA LYS A 330 30.14 11.87 23.90
C LYS A 330 29.06 11.09 23.12
N GLU A 331 27.85 11.64 22.97
CA GLU A 331 26.80 11.04 22.14
C GLU A 331 27.20 11.03 20.65
N LYS A 332 27.76 12.13 20.13
CA LYS A 332 28.24 12.24 18.75
C LYS A 332 29.35 11.22 18.44
N GLN A 333 30.28 10.99 19.38
CA GLN A 333 31.29 9.95 19.24
C GLN A 333 30.66 8.55 19.13
N ARG A 334 29.57 8.27 19.86
CA ARG A 334 28.84 6.99 19.73
C ARG A 334 28.20 6.82 18.36
N PHE A 335 27.65 7.88 17.77
CA PHE A 335 27.06 7.82 16.42
C PHE A 335 28.09 7.52 15.31
N GLN A 336 29.35 7.88 15.52
CA GLN A 336 30.43 7.68 14.54
C GLN A 336 31.11 6.30 14.65
N GLN A 337 30.95 5.61 15.78
CA GLN A 337 31.42 4.24 15.93
C GLN A 337 30.39 3.28 15.35
N PRO A 338 30.80 2.24 14.59
CA PRO A 338 29.90 1.14 14.27
C PRO A 338 29.36 0.60 15.59
N ASN A 339 28.04 0.71 15.81
CA ASN A 339 27.38 0.19 17.00
C ASN A 339 27.21 -1.34 16.87
N GLU A 340 28.32 -2.00 16.49
CA GLU A 340 28.43 -3.42 16.23
C GLU A 340 28.80 -4.11 17.54
N VAL A 341 27.82 -4.80 18.11
CA VAL A 341 27.97 -5.54 19.36
C VAL A 341 28.22 -7.00 19.01
N ILE A 342 29.30 -7.58 19.53
CA ILE A 342 29.50 -9.04 19.46
C ILE A 342 28.40 -9.70 20.31
N VAL A 343 27.52 -10.43 19.62
CA VAL A 343 26.42 -11.16 20.22
C VAL A 343 26.91 -12.50 20.72
N TYR A 344 27.63 -13.23 19.86
CA TYR A 344 28.17 -14.56 20.12
C TYR A 344 29.57 -14.68 19.53
N LEU A 345 30.46 -15.40 20.22
CA LEU A 345 31.80 -15.76 19.76
C LEU A 345 32.17 -17.08 20.42
N ASP A 346 32.62 -18.05 19.63
CA ASP A 346 33.12 -19.32 20.15
C ASP A 346 34.65 -19.46 20.02
N ASN A 347 35.17 -20.60 20.48
CA ASN A 347 36.61 -20.90 20.49
C ASN A 347 37.19 -21.19 19.10
N ALA A 348 36.36 -21.53 18.11
CA ALA A 348 36.78 -21.74 16.73
C ALA A 348 36.79 -20.43 15.91
N GLY A 349 36.39 -19.31 16.54
CA GLY A 349 36.34 -18.00 15.91
C GLY A 349 35.03 -17.72 15.16
N PHE A 350 34.04 -18.62 15.22
CA PHE A 350 32.71 -18.32 14.71
C PHE A 350 32.09 -17.22 15.57
N TYR A 351 31.60 -16.16 14.92
CA TYR A 351 31.01 -15.06 15.64
C TYR A 351 29.78 -14.48 14.93
N VAL A 352 28.90 -13.95 15.77
CA VAL A 352 27.72 -13.20 15.36
C VAL A 352 27.80 -11.82 15.99
N SER A 353 27.69 -10.79 15.18
CA SER A 353 27.62 -9.40 15.61
C SER A 353 26.34 -8.73 15.12
N SER A 354 25.85 -7.74 15.86
CA SER A 354 24.65 -6.99 15.51
C SER A 354 24.93 -5.50 15.48
N CYS A 355 24.50 -4.84 14.41
CA CYS A 355 24.32 -3.39 14.39
C CYS A 355 22.88 -3.09 14.82
N ILE A 356 22.70 -2.80 16.12
CA ILE A 356 21.38 -2.66 16.76
C ILE A 356 20.56 -1.53 16.14
N GLU A 357 21.21 -0.43 15.77
CA GLU A 357 20.55 0.74 15.20
C GLU A 357 20.02 0.49 13.79
N GLU A 358 20.78 -0.27 13.00
CA GLU A 358 20.42 -0.54 11.61
C GLU A 358 19.63 -1.85 11.46
N LYS A 359 19.35 -2.54 12.57
CA LYS A 359 18.68 -3.85 12.59
C LYS A 359 19.38 -4.80 11.61
N ARG A 360 20.68 -4.92 11.79
CA ARG A 360 21.56 -5.72 10.94
C ARG A 360 22.29 -6.76 11.76
N LEU A 361 22.38 -7.97 11.24
CA LEU A 361 23.13 -9.06 11.84
C LEU A 361 24.23 -9.49 10.87
N ARG A 362 25.47 -9.59 11.35
CA ARG A 362 26.60 -10.13 10.61
C ARG A 362 27.02 -11.44 11.26
N ILE A 363 27.22 -12.47 10.44
CA ILE A 363 27.57 -13.81 10.87
C ILE A 363 28.81 -14.23 10.10
N VAL A 364 29.87 -14.57 10.81
CA VAL A 364 31.15 -14.93 10.21
C VAL A 364 31.60 -16.30 10.71
N ASN A 365 31.93 -17.18 9.75
CA ASN A 365 32.43 -18.52 10.01
C ASN A 365 33.84 -18.68 9.42
N PRO A 366 34.91 -18.41 10.19
CA PRO A 366 36.28 -18.63 9.73
C PRO A 366 36.72 -20.10 9.82
N SER A 367 35.87 -21.00 10.32
CA SER A 367 36.22 -22.41 10.55
C SER A 367 36.13 -23.25 9.27
N GLN A 368 36.58 -24.50 9.36
CA GLN A 368 36.47 -25.51 8.30
C GLN A 368 35.14 -26.29 8.28
N TYR A 369 34.24 -26.03 9.23
CA TYR A 369 32.97 -26.75 9.38
C TYR A 369 31.78 -25.82 9.13
N THR A 370 30.69 -26.35 8.60
CA THR A 370 29.43 -25.61 8.48
C THR A 370 28.80 -25.43 9.86
N TYR A 371 28.39 -24.19 10.16
CA TYR A 371 27.59 -23.88 11.33
C TYR A 371 26.12 -23.83 10.95
N THR A 372 25.24 -24.36 11.80
CA THR A 372 23.79 -24.31 11.56
C THR A 372 23.14 -23.52 12.69
N ILE A 373 22.71 -22.28 12.41
CA ILE A 373 21.88 -21.52 13.34
C ILE A 373 20.47 -22.06 13.24
N ALA A 374 19.98 -22.67 14.32
CA ALA A 374 18.66 -23.28 14.36
C ALA A 374 17.92 -22.94 15.67
N PRO A 375 16.58 -23.11 15.72
CA PRO A 375 15.80 -22.87 16.92
C PRO A 375 16.24 -23.68 18.15
N TYR A 376 16.86 -24.85 17.94
CA TYR A 376 17.30 -25.72 19.03
C TYR A 376 18.63 -25.29 19.67
N TRP A 377 19.43 -24.40 19.06
CA TRP A 377 20.72 -23.97 19.63
C TRP A 377 20.50 -22.91 20.71
N GLN A 378 20.22 -23.34 21.94
CA GLN A 378 19.79 -22.45 23.03
C GLN A 378 20.81 -21.36 23.40
N GLU A 379 22.11 -21.66 23.32
CA GLU A 379 23.16 -20.71 23.68
C GLU A 379 23.17 -19.48 22.76
N ILE A 380 23.21 -19.69 21.44
CA ILE A 380 23.17 -18.59 20.47
C ILE A 380 21.81 -17.87 20.50
N GLN A 381 20.70 -18.60 20.65
CA GLN A 381 19.36 -18.00 20.74
C GLN A 381 19.25 -17.08 21.96
N THR A 382 19.77 -17.50 23.11
CA THR A 382 19.80 -16.67 24.33
C THR A 382 20.66 -15.42 24.12
N ALA A 383 21.81 -15.56 23.47
CA ALA A 383 22.67 -14.43 23.13
C ALA A 383 21.96 -13.42 22.20
N LEU A 384 21.26 -13.91 21.16
CA LEU A 384 20.50 -13.08 20.21
C LEU A 384 19.40 -12.29 20.92
N LYS A 385 18.59 -12.95 21.76
CA LYS A 385 17.48 -12.31 22.50
C LYS A 385 17.96 -11.15 23.37
N ASN A 386 19.10 -11.35 24.04
CA ASN A 386 19.62 -10.41 25.03
C ASN A 386 20.46 -9.28 24.43
N LYS A 387 21.22 -9.55 23.35
CA LYS A 387 22.25 -8.63 22.86
C LYS A 387 22.01 -8.10 21.45
N ALA A 388 21.30 -8.83 20.58
CA ALA A 388 21.24 -8.47 19.16
C ALA A 388 20.25 -7.35 18.84
N GLY A 389 19.25 -7.09 19.71
CA GLY A 389 18.26 -6.03 19.49
C GLY A 389 17.43 -6.18 18.21
N LEU A 390 17.28 -7.42 17.73
CA LEU A 390 16.51 -7.77 16.54
C LEU A 390 15.02 -7.48 16.76
N PHE A 391 14.39 -6.95 15.71
CA PHE A 391 12.94 -6.85 15.61
C PHE A 391 12.35 -8.13 15.03
N PRO A 392 11.12 -8.50 15.43
CA PRO A 392 10.35 -9.55 14.77
C PRO A 392 10.15 -9.23 13.28
N GLY A 393 10.14 -10.27 12.45
CA GLY A 393 9.98 -10.15 11.00
C GLY A 393 11.09 -10.87 10.22
N ILE A 394 11.20 -10.55 8.93
CA ILE A 394 12.17 -11.20 8.04
C ILE A 394 13.45 -10.37 7.92
N TYR A 395 14.59 -11.04 7.90
CA TYR A 395 15.90 -10.43 7.63
C TYR A 395 16.44 -11.02 6.35
N ILE A 396 16.92 -10.17 5.44
CA ILE A 396 17.36 -10.55 4.09
C ILE A 396 18.87 -10.33 3.97
N ALA A 397 19.56 -11.28 3.35
CA ALA A 397 20.98 -11.20 3.06
C ALA A 397 21.26 -10.09 2.04
N LYS A 398 22.27 -9.26 2.29
CA LYS A 398 22.64 -8.14 1.43
C LYS A 398 23.38 -8.57 0.16
N SER A 399 24.03 -9.74 0.22
CA SER A 399 24.73 -10.39 -0.88
C SER A 399 24.47 -11.88 -0.80
N ALA A 400 23.37 -12.35 -1.38
CA ALA A 400 23.03 -13.76 -1.39
C ALA A 400 24.00 -14.53 -2.31
N GLN A 401 24.70 -15.52 -1.75
CA GLN A 401 25.39 -16.54 -2.56
C GLN A 401 24.47 -17.75 -2.78
N PRO A 402 24.62 -18.52 -3.88
CA PRO A 402 23.74 -19.65 -4.21
C PRO A 402 23.57 -20.70 -3.11
N GLU A 403 24.55 -20.86 -2.22
CA GLU A 403 24.57 -21.86 -1.14
C GLU A 403 24.16 -21.31 0.23
N THR A 404 23.76 -20.03 0.31
CA THR A 404 23.39 -19.38 1.59
C THR A 404 21.92 -19.03 1.61
N LEU A 405 21.25 -19.30 2.73
CA LEU A 405 19.83 -18.96 2.87
C LEU A 405 19.70 -17.43 2.77
N PRO A 406 18.90 -16.92 1.81
CA PRO A 406 18.88 -15.50 1.49
C PRO A 406 18.10 -14.70 2.54
N PHE A 407 17.52 -15.37 3.54
CA PHE A 407 16.79 -14.73 4.64
C PHE A 407 16.84 -15.56 5.93
N PHE A 408 16.38 -14.96 7.02
CA PHE A 408 15.90 -15.70 8.19
C PHE A 408 14.72 -14.98 8.84
N ALA A 409 13.89 -15.73 9.57
CA ALA A 409 12.76 -15.17 10.30
C ALA A 409 13.07 -15.00 11.78
N VAL A 410 12.68 -13.85 12.35
CA VAL A 410 12.80 -13.54 13.78
C VAL A 410 11.41 -13.51 14.40
N GLN A 411 11.25 -14.22 15.53
CA GLN A 411 10.00 -14.31 16.28
C GLN A 411 9.80 -13.09 17.19
N GLU A 412 8.61 -13.00 17.80
CA GLU A 412 8.26 -11.97 18.79
C GLU A 412 9.22 -11.94 19.98
N ASP A 413 9.71 -13.11 20.41
CA ASP A 413 10.67 -13.25 21.49
C ASP A 413 12.12 -12.96 21.06
N ARG A 414 12.33 -12.51 19.81
CA ARG A 414 13.62 -12.21 19.17
C ARG A 414 14.51 -13.42 18.85
N ALA A 415 13.99 -14.64 18.96
CA ALA A 415 14.66 -15.84 18.46
C ALA A 415 14.65 -15.90 16.93
N ILE A 416 15.66 -16.54 16.33
CA ILE A 416 15.61 -16.92 14.91
C ILE A 416 14.80 -18.22 14.79
N ALA A 417 13.71 -18.19 14.01
CA ALA A 417 12.78 -19.30 13.79
C ALA A 417 13.21 -20.26 12.67
N THR A 418 13.94 -19.76 11.69
CA THR A 418 14.41 -20.54 10.53
C THR A 418 15.75 -21.19 10.84
N THR A 419 16.04 -22.28 10.13
CA THR A 419 17.38 -22.87 10.14
C THR A 419 18.22 -22.19 9.07
N VAL A 420 19.43 -21.75 9.41
CA VAL A 420 20.35 -21.07 8.50
C VAL A 420 21.71 -21.76 8.58
N ASP A 421 22.16 -22.31 7.46
CA ASP A 421 23.50 -22.86 7.34
C ASP A 421 24.50 -21.77 6.94
N ILE A 422 25.62 -21.75 7.63
CA ILE A 422 26.72 -20.80 7.48
C ILE A 422 27.95 -21.59 7.04
N PRO A 423 28.26 -21.62 5.73
CA PRO A 423 29.34 -22.45 5.21
C PRO A 423 30.73 -21.98 5.70
N PRO A 424 31.76 -22.85 5.61
CA PRO A 424 33.15 -22.48 5.90
C PRO A 424 33.60 -21.24 5.11
N GLY A 425 34.25 -20.29 5.79
CA GLY A 425 34.73 -19.04 5.19
C GLY A 425 33.65 -17.98 4.94
N ALA A 426 32.39 -18.21 5.33
CA ALA A 426 31.31 -17.27 5.07
C ALA A 426 31.41 -15.99 5.93
N ASP A 427 31.05 -14.85 5.32
CA ASP A 427 30.85 -13.56 5.95
C ASP A 427 29.53 -12.98 5.44
N LEU A 428 28.46 -13.21 6.20
CA LEU A 428 27.08 -12.95 5.77
C LEU A 428 26.50 -11.79 6.54
N GLU A 429 25.93 -10.84 5.81
CA GLU A 429 25.27 -9.67 6.37
C GLU A 429 23.77 -9.71 6.05
N TYR A 430 22.94 -9.72 7.09
CA TYR A 430 21.49 -9.75 7.00
C TYR A 430 20.90 -8.44 7.54
N SER A 431 19.98 -7.84 6.79
CA SER A 431 19.26 -6.62 7.18
C SER A 431 17.78 -6.89 7.32
N ALA A 432 17.12 -6.30 8.31
CA ALA A 432 15.66 -6.40 8.43
C ALA A 432 14.97 -5.96 7.13
N ALA A 433 14.02 -6.75 6.64
CA ALA A 433 13.18 -6.45 5.48
C ALA A 433 12.49 -5.09 5.62
N PHE A 434 12.20 -4.67 6.86
CA PHE A 434 11.74 -3.34 7.19
C PHE A 434 12.54 -2.21 6.52
N ASN A 435 13.87 -2.37 6.43
CA ASN A 435 14.74 -1.36 5.85
C ASN A 435 14.55 -1.24 4.33
N LEU A 436 14.01 -2.27 3.65
CA LEU A 436 13.73 -2.22 2.22
C LEU A 436 12.53 -1.35 1.88
N PHE A 437 11.62 -1.10 2.84
CA PHE A 437 10.46 -0.23 2.64
C PHE A 437 10.81 1.27 2.57
N SER A 438 12.06 1.63 2.87
CA SER A 438 12.54 3.01 2.72
C SER A 438 12.55 3.42 1.23
N PRO A 439 12.10 4.64 0.88
CA PRO A 439 11.99 5.10 -0.51
C PRO A 439 13.27 5.04 -1.34
N ASN A 440 14.44 5.04 -0.70
CA ASN A 440 15.73 5.03 -1.40
C ASN A 440 16.29 3.61 -1.60
N ASN A 441 15.70 2.58 -0.99
CA ASN A 441 16.24 1.23 -0.98
C ASN A 441 15.51 0.27 -1.92
N SER A 442 14.20 0.44 -2.11
CA SER A 442 13.42 -0.32 -3.10
C SER A 442 12.11 0.37 -3.44
N ASN A 443 11.52 0.03 -4.58
CA ASN A 443 10.18 0.48 -4.93
C ASN A 443 9.14 -0.52 -4.38
N LEU A 444 8.40 -0.11 -3.35
CA LEU A 444 7.33 -0.91 -2.76
C LEU A 444 6.13 -0.98 -3.72
N LEU A 445 5.82 -2.18 -4.23
CA LEU A 445 4.71 -2.39 -5.16
C LEU A 445 3.41 -2.73 -4.42
N PHE A 446 3.48 -3.54 -3.37
CA PHE A 446 2.32 -3.98 -2.61
C PHE A 446 2.70 -4.30 -1.15
N TYR A 447 1.84 -3.91 -0.20
CA TYR A 447 1.96 -4.36 1.19
C TYR A 447 0.62 -4.34 1.93
N ASP A 448 0.20 -5.49 2.46
CA ASP A 448 -1.06 -5.64 3.20
C ASP A 448 -0.87 -5.68 4.73
N GLY A 449 0.37 -5.57 5.23
CA GLY A 449 0.71 -5.76 6.64
C GLY A 449 1.50 -7.04 6.93
N HIS A 450 1.48 -8.02 6.02
CA HIS A 450 2.22 -9.27 6.15
C HIS A 450 2.92 -9.71 4.86
N LEU A 451 2.26 -9.55 3.71
CA LEU A 451 2.84 -9.78 2.39
C LEU A 451 3.39 -8.46 1.84
N GLY A 452 4.69 -8.40 1.59
CA GLY A 452 5.35 -7.32 0.86
C GLY A 452 5.83 -7.79 -0.51
N ILE A 453 5.53 -7.03 -1.56
CA ILE A 453 6.14 -7.19 -2.89
C ILE A 453 6.93 -5.91 -3.18
N LEU A 454 8.24 -6.06 -3.34
CA LEU A 454 9.16 -4.95 -3.54
C LEU A 454 9.99 -5.17 -4.80
N GLN A 455 10.23 -4.10 -5.54
CA GLN A 455 11.16 -4.09 -6.66
C GLN A 455 12.48 -3.50 -6.19
N ALA A 456 13.50 -4.35 -6.07
CA ALA A 456 14.84 -3.94 -5.65
C ALA A 456 15.54 -3.15 -6.78
N ASP A 457 15.38 -3.61 -8.02
CA ASP A 457 15.86 -2.94 -9.23
C ASP A 457 15.04 -3.39 -10.45
N GLU A 458 15.45 -3.03 -11.67
CA GLU A 458 14.74 -3.39 -12.91
C GLU A 458 14.61 -4.90 -13.15
N ARG A 459 15.41 -5.74 -12.49
CA ARG A 459 15.50 -7.19 -12.72
C ARG A 459 15.23 -8.05 -11.50
N HIS A 460 15.09 -7.47 -10.30
CA HIS A 460 14.91 -8.22 -9.07
C HIS A 460 13.67 -7.78 -8.30
N LEU A 461 12.84 -8.76 -7.93
CA LEU A 461 11.67 -8.59 -7.08
C LEU A 461 11.81 -9.43 -5.82
N TRP A 462 11.41 -8.87 -4.68
CA TRP A 462 11.24 -9.59 -3.44
C TRP A 462 9.77 -9.83 -3.16
N VAL A 463 9.43 -11.07 -2.82
CA VAL A 463 8.14 -11.43 -2.23
C VAL A 463 8.42 -11.87 -0.79
N ILE A 464 7.99 -11.05 0.17
CA ILE A 464 8.25 -11.22 1.60
C ILE A 464 6.94 -11.56 2.29
N ASN A 465 6.89 -12.70 2.97
CA ASN A 465 5.74 -13.14 3.74
C ASN A 465 6.11 -13.20 5.22
N GLU A 466 5.63 -12.24 6.00
CA GLU A 466 5.85 -12.15 7.45
C GLU A 466 4.75 -12.90 8.24
N SER A 467 3.76 -13.52 7.58
CA SER A 467 2.68 -14.26 8.25
C SER A 467 3.07 -15.71 8.56
N ASP A 468 2.23 -16.36 9.37
CA ASP A 468 2.31 -17.79 9.68
C ASP A 468 1.61 -18.67 8.62
N ASN A 469 1.06 -18.07 7.55
CA ASN A 469 0.33 -18.78 6.50
C ASN A 469 1.04 -18.64 5.14
N GLU A 470 0.86 -19.61 4.24
CA GLU A 470 1.34 -19.49 2.87
C GLU A 470 0.49 -18.48 2.09
N TYR A 471 1.15 -17.54 1.41
CA TYR A 471 0.48 -16.64 0.48
C TYR A 471 0.39 -17.26 -0.91
N ASN A 472 -0.85 -17.29 -1.42
CA ASN A 472 -1.19 -17.77 -2.76
C ASN A 472 -1.51 -16.56 -3.65
N ILE A 473 -0.45 -15.97 -4.22
CA ILE A 473 -0.53 -14.76 -5.03
C ILE A 473 -1.04 -15.15 -6.42
N HIS A 474 -2.14 -14.54 -6.84
CA HIS A 474 -2.83 -14.92 -8.07
C HIS A 474 -3.16 -13.69 -8.92
N PRO A 475 -3.24 -13.81 -10.27
CA PRO A 475 -3.79 -12.77 -11.15
C PRO A 475 -5.22 -12.30 -10.81
N MET A 476 -5.88 -12.96 -9.84
CA MET A 476 -7.18 -12.57 -9.31
C MET A 476 -7.13 -11.44 -8.29
N TRP A 477 -5.96 -11.15 -7.75
CA TRP A 477 -5.77 -10.04 -6.84
C TRP A 477 -5.54 -8.80 -7.68
N GLN A 478 -6.59 -7.99 -7.84
CA GLN A 478 -6.58 -6.85 -8.75
C GLN A 478 -5.47 -5.86 -8.39
N GLU A 479 -5.26 -5.64 -7.11
CA GLU A 479 -4.26 -4.74 -6.51
C GLU A 479 -2.85 -5.18 -6.90
N ILE A 480 -2.49 -6.44 -6.62
CA ILE A 480 -1.17 -7.00 -6.97
C ILE A 480 -0.96 -7.01 -8.49
N ARG A 481 -1.99 -7.43 -9.25
CA ARG A 481 -1.91 -7.45 -10.72
C ARG A 481 -1.62 -6.05 -11.26
N LEU A 482 -2.34 -5.03 -10.80
CA LEU A 482 -2.15 -3.65 -11.23
C LEU A 482 -0.80 -3.10 -10.78
N ALA A 483 -0.36 -3.39 -9.55
CA ALA A 483 0.94 -2.98 -9.05
C ALA A 483 2.09 -3.54 -9.91
N LEU A 484 2.01 -4.83 -10.28
CA LEU A 484 3.02 -5.48 -11.12
C LEU A 484 2.99 -5.04 -12.59
N LYS A 485 1.99 -4.24 -13.03
CA LYS A 485 1.99 -3.63 -14.37
C LYS A 485 3.15 -2.64 -14.55
N ALA A 486 3.64 -2.03 -13.47
CA ALA A 486 4.76 -1.10 -13.49
C ALA A 486 6.13 -1.80 -13.64
N VAL A 487 6.17 -3.13 -13.49
CA VAL A 487 7.39 -3.93 -13.58
C VAL A 487 7.65 -4.35 -15.03
N PRO A 488 8.92 -4.42 -15.50
CA PRO A 488 9.23 -4.84 -16.85
C PRO A 488 8.60 -6.21 -17.19
N PRO A 489 7.86 -6.34 -18.32
CA PRO A 489 7.26 -7.59 -18.72
C PRO A 489 8.30 -8.69 -18.96
N GLY A 490 8.03 -9.90 -18.51
CA GLY A 490 8.97 -11.01 -18.60
C GLY A 490 8.65 -12.16 -17.66
N VAL A 491 9.56 -13.12 -17.66
CA VAL A 491 9.57 -14.25 -16.74
C VAL A 491 10.60 -13.98 -15.67
N TYR A 492 10.20 -14.09 -14.40
CA TYR A 492 11.08 -14.00 -13.25
C TYR A 492 11.05 -15.33 -12.50
N GLU A 493 12.20 -15.83 -12.07
CA GLU A 493 12.34 -17.13 -11.40
C GLU A 493 13.09 -16.99 -10.09
N ASP A 494 12.79 -17.89 -9.13
CA ASP A 494 13.61 -18.09 -7.94
C ASP A 494 14.97 -18.69 -8.34
N PRO A 495 16.08 -17.95 -8.24
CA PRO A 495 17.38 -18.45 -8.69
C PRO A 495 17.94 -19.55 -7.78
N LEU A 496 17.45 -19.68 -6.55
CA LEU A 496 17.93 -20.63 -5.56
C LEU A 496 17.14 -21.94 -5.61
N HIS A 497 15.82 -21.83 -5.82
CA HIS A 497 14.93 -22.99 -5.84
C HIS A 497 13.98 -22.97 -7.04
N PRO A 498 14.50 -22.95 -8.28
CA PRO A 498 13.69 -22.80 -9.49
C PRO A 498 12.73 -23.97 -9.75
N ASP A 499 12.95 -25.13 -9.12
CA ASP A 499 12.14 -26.34 -9.32
C ASP A 499 10.98 -26.49 -8.34
N ILE A 500 10.93 -25.67 -7.28
CA ILE A 500 9.77 -25.63 -6.39
C ILE A 500 8.57 -25.10 -7.19
N PRO A 501 7.40 -25.77 -7.12
CA PRO A 501 6.20 -25.30 -7.82
C PRO A 501 5.84 -23.86 -7.47
N PHE A 502 5.34 -23.11 -8.45
CA PHE A 502 4.92 -21.70 -8.32
C PHE A 502 6.03 -20.72 -7.91
N ARG A 503 7.30 -21.06 -8.22
CA ARG A 503 8.47 -20.17 -8.17
C ARG A 503 8.81 -19.48 -9.50
N THR A 504 7.83 -19.37 -10.39
CA THR A 504 7.96 -18.64 -11.65
C THR A 504 6.87 -17.57 -11.73
N MET A 505 7.28 -16.31 -11.73
CA MET A 505 6.41 -15.14 -11.88
C MET A 505 6.42 -14.69 -13.33
N MET A 506 5.25 -14.75 -13.99
CA MET A 506 5.06 -14.24 -15.34
C MET A 506 4.32 -12.90 -15.27
N ILE A 507 4.94 -11.85 -15.81
CA ILE A 507 4.40 -10.48 -15.80
C ILE A 507 4.20 -10.05 -17.25
N GLY A 508 2.94 -9.85 -17.63
CA GLY A 508 2.55 -9.36 -18.95
C GLY A 508 2.17 -7.87 -18.96
N SER A 509 1.67 -7.39 -20.10
CA SER A 509 1.30 -5.98 -20.27
C SER A 509 0.14 -5.52 -19.38
N LYS A 510 -0.63 -6.47 -18.85
CA LYS A 510 -1.75 -6.23 -17.92
C LYS A 510 -1.40 -6.63 -16.47
N GLY A 511 -0.12 -6.87 -16.15
CA GLY A 511 0.36 -7.25 -14.82
C GLY A 511 0.64 -8.74 -14.67
N LEU A 512 0.48 -9.27 -13.45
CA LEU A 512 0.69 -10.69 -13.13
C LEU A 512 -0.20 -11.64 -13.96
N GLU A 513 0.41 -12.67 -14.57
CA GLU A 513 -0.25 -13.71 -15.38
C GLU A 513 -0.09 -15.13 -14.82
N SER A 514 0.76 -15.33 -13.81
CA SER A 514 0.98 -16.63 -13.16
C SER A 514 0.60 -16.62 -11.69
N ARG A 515 0.29 -17.81 -11.15
CA ARG A 515 0.21 -18.02 -9.70
C ARG A 515 1.62 -18.11 -9.12
N VAL A 516 1.86 -17.42 -8.01
CA VAL A 516 3.13 -17.41 -7.28
C VAL A 516 2.85 -17.72 -5.82
N LYS A 517 3.71 -18.54 -5.20
CA LYS A 517 3.59 -18.88 -3.78
C LYS A 517 4.73 -18.30 -2.95
N ALA A 518 4.39 -17.84 -1.76
CA ALA A 518 5.35 -17.41 -0.73
C ALA A 518 5.09 -18.20 0.57
N PRO A 519 6.00 -19.10 0.97
CA PRO A 519 5.88 -19.85 2.22
C PRO A 519 5.73 -18.94 3.44
N PRO A 520 5.17 -19.43 4.56
CA PRO A 520 5.16 -18.71 5.83
C PRO A 520 6.56 -18.22 6.21
N LYS A 521 6.63 -17.05 6.85
CA LYS A 521 7.86 -16.48 7.40
C LYS A 521 9.06 -16.55 6.43
N SER A 522 8.86 -16.14 5.18
CA SER A 522 9.87 -16.27 4.13
C SER A 522 10.11 -15.01 3.32
N ALA A 523 11.26 -14.93 2.65
CA ALA A 523 11.49 -13.98 1.57
C ALA A 523 12.01 -14.71 0.33
N VAL A 524 11.39 -14.43 -0.81
CA VAL A 524 11.65 -15.11 -2.08
C VAL A 524 12.13 -14.08 -3.07
N LEU A 525 13.34 -14.27 -3.59
CA LEU A 525 13.90 -13.45 -4.64
C LEU A 525 13.44 -13.98 -6.00
N PHE A 526 12.86 -13.12 -6.82
CA PHE A 526 12.53 -13.42 -8.21
C PHE A 526 13.43 -12.58 -9.11
N GLN A 527 14.24 -13.26 -9.94
CA GLN A 527 15.18 -12.63 -10.87
C GLN A 527 14.67 -12.75 -12.31
N TYR A 528 14.75 -11.65 -13.06
CA TYR A 528 14.41 -11.61 -14.48
C TYR A 528 15.24 -12.65 -15.25
N LYS A 529 14.54 -13.53 -15.97
CA LYS A 529 15.13 -14.63 -16.74
C LYS A 529 15.12 -14.38 -18.24
N CYS A 530 13.94 -14.10 -18.79
CA CYS A 530 13.75 -13.96 -20.24
C CYS A 530 12.46 -13.18 -20.57
N LYS A 531 12.24 -12.92 -21.86
CA LYS A 531 10.98 -12.32 -22.31
C LYS A 531 9.86 -13.36 -22.22
N LEU A 532 8.62 -12.89 -22.07
CA LEU A 532 7.46 -13.79 -22.09
C LEU A 532 7.33 -14.54 -23.43
N SER A 533 7.75 -13.94 -24.54
CA SER A 533 7.75 -14.56 -25.87
C SER A 533 8.68 -15.77 -26.00
N ASP A 534 9.62 -15.93 -25.06
CA ASP A 534 10.64 -16.98 -25.11
C ASP A 534 10.12 -18.28 -24.47
N ILE A 535 8.96 -18.24 -23.83
CA ILE A 535 8.26 -19.41 -23.29
C ILE A 535 6.89 -19.59 -23.96
N SER A 536 6.34 -20.79 -23.89
CA SER A 536 4.96 -21.04 -24.31
C SER A 536 4.05 -21.07 -23.09
N ARG A 537 3.24 -20.02 -22.90
CA ARG A 537 2.25 -19.96 -21.81
C ARG A 537 1.05 -20.82 -22.17
N VAL A 538 0.83 -21.89 -21.41
CA VAL A 538 -0.17 -22.92 -21.68
C VAL A 538 -1.41 -22.71 -20.81
N ALA A 539 -2.57 -22.64 -21.43
CA ALA A 539 -3.85 -22.69 -20.73
C ALA A 539 -4.42 -24.11 -20.71
N ILE A 540 -4.95 -24.53 -19.56
CA ILE A 540 -5.74 -25.77 -19.43
C ILE A 540 -7.21 -25.39 -19.33
N LEU A 541 -8.02 -25.84 -20.29
CA LEU A 541 -9.46 -25.56 -20.37
C LEU A 541 -10.26 -26.87 -20.34
N PRO A 542 -10.79 -27.25 -19.17
CA PRO A 542 -11.72 -28.37 -19.04
C PRO A 542 -12.99 -28.13 -19.86
N LEU A 543 -13.35 -29.11 -20.68
CA LEU A 543 -14.57 -29.17 -21.49
C LEU A 543 -15.60 -30.15 -20.88
N GLY A 544 -15.66 -30.17 -19.55
CA GLY A 544 -16.68 -30.88 -18.77
C GLY A 544 -16.63 -32.41 -18.80
N ASP A 545 -17.08 -33.01 -17.71
CA ASP A 545 -18.07 -34.10 -17.49
C ASP A 545 -18.05 -34.29 -15.96
N ARG A 546 -19.02 -33.74 -15.24
CA ARG A 546 -19.13 -33.87 -13.77
C ARG A 546 -17.90 -33.39 -12.96
N CYS A 547 -17.28 -32.27 -13.33
CA CYS A 547 -16.17 -31.63 -12.59
C CYS A 547 -14.86 -32.44 -12.41
N ALA A 548 -14.73 -33.64 -12.99
CA ALA A 548 -13.60 -34.55 -12.71
C ALA A 548 -12.22 -33.91 -12.92
N VAL A 549 -12.02 -33.21 -14.04
CA VAL A 549 -10.75 -32.52 -14.35
C VAL A 549 -10.45 -31.43 -13.33
N ARG A 550 -11.44 -30.62 -12.95
CA ARG A 550 -11.29 -29.55 -11.96
C ARG A 550 -10.86 -30.12 -10.60
N MET A 551 -11.42 -31.25 -10.17
CA MET A 551 -11.03 -31.91 -8.91
C MET A 551 -9.54 -32.26 -8.89
N MET A 552 -9.00 -32.79 -9.99
CA MET A 552 -7.58 -33.12 -10.08
C MET A 552 -6.70 -31.86 -10.20
N LEU A 553 -7.11 -30.88 -11.02
CA LEU A 553 -6.41 -29.59 -11.14
C LEU A 553 -6.32 -28.87 -9.79
N TYR A 554 -7.38 -28.92 -8.99
CA TYR A 554 -7.41 -28.36 -7.64
C TYR A 554 -6.36 -29.01 -6.72
N LYS A 555 -6.24 -30.34 -6.74
CA LYS A 555 -5.21 -31.05 -5.95
C LYS A 555 -3.78 -30.81 -6.45
N MET A 556 -3.62 -30.48 -7.74
CA MET A 556 -2.35 -30.02 -8.30
C MET A 556 -2.12 -28.53 -8.12
N GLU A 557 -3.14 -27.78 -7.67
CA GLU A 557 -3.18 -26.31 -7.61
C GLU A 557 -3.01 -25.62 -8.98
N TYR A 558 -3.30 -26.36 -10.05
CA TYR A 558 -3.29 -25.91 -11.44
C TYR A 558 -4.68 -25.41 -11.86
N ASP A 559 -5.62 -25.34 -10.92
CA ASP A 559 -6.93 -24.76 -11.13
C ASP A 559 -6.82 -23.25 -11.40
N GLY A 560 -7.66 -22.76 -12.30
CA GLY A 560 -7.74 -21.34 -12.67
C GLY A 560 -9.20 -20.94 -12.93
N PRO A 561 -9.54 -19.65 -13.00
CA PRO A 561 -10.94 -19.23 -13.01
C PRO A 561 -11.66 -19.45 -14.36
N ALA A 562 -10.97 -19.94 -15.40
CA ALA A 562 -11.46 -20.03 -16.78
C ALA A 562 -12.27 -21.31 -17.08
N PHE A 563 -13.08 -21.79 -16.14
CA PHE A 563 -13.81 -23.04 -16.26
C PHE A 563 -15.31 -22.82 -16.53
N PRO A 564 -15.75 -22.67 -17.80
CA PRO A 564 -17.16 -22.45 -18.12
C PRO A 564 -18.04 -23.68 -17.84
N PHE A 565 -17.48 -24.87 -17.93
CA PHE A 565 -18.17 -26.14 -17.68
C PHE A 565 -18.02 -26.66 -16.24
N ASP A 566 -17.51 -25.83 -15.33
CA ASP A 566 -17.50 -26.17 -13.92
C ASP A 566 -18.92 -26.22 -13.36
N LEU A 567 -19.21 -27.18 -12.47
CA LEU A 567 -20.55 -27.39 -11.88
C LEU A 567 -21.63 -27.75 -12.92
N THR A 568 -21.23 -28.04 -14.16
CA THR A 568 -22.12 -28.53 -15.21
C THR A 568 -21.74 -29.96 -15.58
N ARG A 569 -22.72 -30.67 -16.13
CA ARG A 569 -22.52 -31.97 -16.76
C ARG A 569 -22.87 -31.83 -18.22
N THR A 570 -21.98 -32.25 -19.10
CA THR A 570 -22.18 -32.39 -20.54
C THR A 570 -21.86 -33.83 -20.93
N THR A 571 -22.87 -34.67 -21.16
CA THR A 571 -22.64 -36.09 -21.49
C THR A 571 -22.26 -36.33 -22.95
N LYS A 572 -22.59 -35.38 -23.84
CA LYS A 572 -22.37 -35.49 -25.30
C LYS A 572 -21.29 -34.52 -25.75
N ILE A 573 -20.29 -35.02 -26.48
CA ILE A 573 -19.22 -34.20 -27.04
C ILE A 573 -19.71 -33.26 -28.16
N ALA A 574 -20.72 -33.67 -28.93
CA ALA A 574 -21.34 -32.84 -29.96
C ALA A 574 -22.02 -31.59 -29.37
N ASP A 575 -22.65 -31.71 -28.18
CA ASP A 575 -23.25 -30.56 -27.49
C ASP A 575 -22.17 -29.55 -27.11
N ILE A 576 -21.00 -29.99 -26.63
CA ILE A 576 -19.86 -29.11 -26.31
C ILE A 576 -19.39 -28.37 -27.57
N ALA A 577 -19.28 -29.09 -28.68
CA ALA A 577 -18.88 -28.51 -29.96
C ALA A 577 -19.86 -27.38 -30.36
N ASP A 578 -21.17 -27.62 -30.31
CA ASP A 578 -22.18 -26.61 -30.60
C ASP A 578 -22.20 -25.44 -29.60
N ILE A 579 -22.03 -25.71 -28.29
CA ILE A 579 -21.93 -24.67 -27.25
C ILE A 579 -20.77 -23.71 -27.55
N ILE A 580 -19.60 -24.24 -27.92
CA ILE A 580 -18.41 -23.43 -28.22
C ILE A 580 -18.63 -22.61 -29.50
N GLU A 581 -19.17 -23.20 -30.56
CA GLU A 581 -19.50 -22.49 -31.81
C GLU A 581 -20.51 -21.37 -31.56
N ASN A 582 -21.50 -21.61 -30.68
CA ASN A 582 -22.49 -20.63 -30.23
C ASN A 582 -21.96 -19.67 -29.15
N ARG A 583 -20.65 -19.68 -28.85
CA ARG A 583 -20.01 -18.83 -27.84
C ARG A 583 -20.69 -18.84 -26.47
N PHE A 584 -21.28 -19.97 -26.09
CA PHE A 584 -22.03 -20.18 -24.85
C PHE A 584 -23.33 -19.36 -24.69
N TYR A 585 -23.76 -18.57 -25.67
CA TYR A 585 -24.86 -17.60 -25.49
C TYR A 585 -26.16 -18.21 -24.96
N ASP A 586 -26.54 -19.39 -25.45
CA ASP A 586 -27.78 -20.04 -25.02
C ASP A 586 -27.64 -20.84 -23.73
N MET A 587 -26.43 -21.04 -23.19
CA MET A 587 -26.16 -22.02 -22.12
C MET A 587 -26.90 -21.72 -20.82
N TRP A 588 -27.20 -20.45 -20.56
CA TRP A 588 -27.98 -19.99 -19.42
C TRP A 588 -29.23 -19.22 -19.86
N ASN A 589 -29.68 -19.40 -21.10
CA ASN A 589 -30.88 -18.76 -21.61
C ASN A 589 -32.12 -19.40 -20.97
N PRO A 590 -32.93 -18.65 -20.19
CA PRO A 590 -34.10 -19.19 -19.49
C PRO A 590 -35.07 -19.96 -20.39
N ALA A 591 -35.17 -19.63 -21.68
CA ALA A 591 -36.05 -20.29 -22.62
C ALA A 591 -35.72 -21.79 -22.83
N PHE A 592 -34.48 -22.19 -22.55
CA PHE A 592 -34.02 -23.57 -22.71
C PHE A 592 -33.78 -24.30 -21.38
N LEU A 593 -33.96 -23.64 -20.23
CA LEU A 593 -33.68 -24.19 -18.92
C LEU A 593 -34.95 -24.71 -18.25
N HIS A 594 -34.89 -25.92 -17.74
CA HIS A 594 -36.03 -26.57 -17.08
C HIS A 594 -35.57 -27.25 -15.79
N TYR A 595 -36.15 -26.86 -14.65
CA TYR A 595 -35.85 -27.46 -13.36
C TYR A 595 -36.60 -28.79 -13.17
N ASN A 596 -35.88 -29.83 -12.76
CA ASN A 596 -36.42 -31.11 -12.32
C ASN A 596 -36.36 -31.17 -10.78
N PRO A 597 -37.51 -31.11 -10.08
CA PRO A 597 -37.54 -31.13 -8.61
C PRO A 597 -37.15 -32.47 -8.01
N ASP A 598 -37.41 -33.59 -8.70
CA ASP A 598 -37.10 -34.94 -8.19
C ASP A 598 -35.59 -35.17 -8.11
N GLU A 599 -34.84 -34.57 -9.03
CA GLU A 599 -33.39 -34.70 -9.12
C GLU A 599 -32.62 -33.47 -8.62
N GLY A 600 -33.33 -32.41 -8.21
CA GLY A 600 -32.74 -31.14 -7.79
C GLY A 600 -31.83 -30.51 -8.86
N ARG A 601 -32.20 -30.62 -10.15
CA ARG A 601 -31.29 -30.37 -11.28
C ARG A 601 -31.96 -29.57 -12.39
N ILE A 602 -31.22 -28.66 -13.01
CA ILE A 602 -31.68 -27.91 -14.20
C ILE A 602 -31.15 -28.60 -15.46
N TYR A 603 -32.04 -28.85 -16.41
CA TYR A 603 -31.77 -29.47 -17.70
C TYR A 603 -31.89 -28.47 -18.85
N HIS A 604 -31.16 -28.72 -19.94
CA HIS A 604 -31.18 -27.87 -21.14
C HIS A 604 -31.92 -28.55 -22.30
N SER A 605 -32.91 -27.89 -22.90
CA SER A 605 -33.71 -28.48 -23.99
C SER A 605 -33.00 -28.47 -25.35
N LYS A 606 -32.18 -27.46 -25.64
CA LYS A 606 -31.31 -27.43 -26.85
C LYS A 606 -30.18 -28.48 -26.79
N TRP A 607 -29.42 -28.51 -25.70
CA TRP A 607 -28.29 -29.40 -25.49
C TRP A 607 -28.64 -30.48 -24.47
N SER A 608 -29.23 -31.57 -24.95
CA SER A 608 -29.77 -32.65 -24.10
C SER A 608 -28.76 -33.29 -23.14
N GLY A 609 -27.46 -33.20 -23.41
CA GLY A 609 -26.41 -33.68 -22.53
C GLY A 609 -26.04 -32.70 -21.41
N LEU A 610 -26.47 -31.44 -21.48
CA LEU A 610 -26.15 -30.36 -20.55
C LEU A 610 -27.14 -30.32 -19.37
N SER A 611 -26.60 -30.32 -18.15
CA SER A 611 -27.37 -30.09 -16.92
C SER A 611 -26.54 -29.43 -15.81
N PHE A 612 -27.24 -28.86 -14.81
CA PHE A 612 -26.68 -28.08 -13.71
C PHE A 612 -27.21 -28.58 -12.36
N ALA A 613 -26.31 -28.93 -11.44
CA ALA A 613 -26.67 -29.62 -10.18
C ALA A 613 -26.62 -28.73 -8.92
N HIS A 614 -26.01 -27.55 -9.00
CA HIS A 614 -25.64 -26.74 -7.83
C HIS A 614 -25.99 -25.25 -8.02
N GLU A 615 -27.10 -24.97 -8.70
CA GLU A 615 -27.55 -23.60 -8.99
C GLU A 615 -28.71 -23.14 -8.12
N VAL A 616 -29.47 -24.09 -7.58
CA VAL A 616 -30.57 -23.86 -6.64
C VAL A 616 -30.00 -23.90 -5.21
N GLU A 617 -30.25 -22.84 -4.45
CA GLU A 617 -29.87 -22.66 -3.06
C GLU A 617 -31.07 -22.98 -2.15
N ASP A 618 -30.82 -23.29 -0.87
CA ASP A 618 -31.87 -23.69 0.10
C ASP A 618 -32.96 -22.61 0.29
N THR A 619 -32.68 -21.36 -0.06
CA THR A 619 -33.61 -20.22 0.05
C THR A 619 -34.46 -19.98 -1.20
N ASP A 620 -34.22 -20.70 -2.30
CA ASP A 620 -34.98 -20.52 -3.54
C ASP A 620 -36.29 -21.30 -3.55
N ASP A 621 -37.26 -20.82 -4.35
CA ASP A 621 -38.47 -21.55 -4.71
C ASP A 621 -38.48 -21.84 -6.22
N PRO A 622 -37.68 -22.80 -6.70
CA PRO A 622 -37.53 -23.07 -8.14
C PRO A 622 -38.80 -23.67 -8.79
N ILE A 623 -39.80 -24.05 -7.99
CA ILE A 623 -41.09 -24.56 -8.49
C ILE A 623 -41.97 -23.39 -8.93
N ASN A 624 -42.00 -22.31 -8.14
CA ASN A 624 -42.87 -21.17 -8.41
C ASN A 624 -42.14 -19.96 -9.02
N ASP A 625 -40.84 -19.77 -8.73
CA ASP A 625 -40.05 -18.66 -9.26
C ASP A 625 -38.57 -19.04 -9.48
N MET A 626 -38.22 -19.26 -10.75
CA MET A 626 -36.84 -19.50 -11.18
C MET A 626 -36.04 -18.22 -11.45
N SER A 627 -36.64 -17.03 -11.35
CA SER A 627 -35.99 -15.77 -11.74
C SER A 627 -34.69 -15.49 -10.96
N PRO A 628 -34.62 -15.70 -9.62
CA PRO A 628 -33.38 -15.53 -8.86
C PRO A 628 -32.27 -16.49 -9.33
N VAL A 629 -32.63 -17.74 -9.60
CA VAL A 629 -31.72 -18.78 -10.10
C VAL A 629 -31.18 -18.41 -11.47
N HIS A 630 -32.06 -17.99 -12.39
CA HIS A 630 -31.69 -17.55 -13.74
C HIS A 630 -30.74 -16.36 -13.71
N GLU A 631 -30.97 -15.38 -12.84
CA GLU A 631 -30.09 -14.21 -12.74
C GLU A 631 -28.71 -14.58 -12.19
N ARG A 632 -28.64 -15.45 -11.16
CA ARG A 632 -27.35 -15.97 -10.66
C ARG A 632 -26.61 -16.76 -11.73
N MET A 633 -27.31 -17.65 -12.46
CA MET A 633 -26.73 -18.41 -13.57
C MET A 633 -26.20 -17.45 -14.65
N ARG A 634 -26.99 -16.45 -15.05
CA ARG A 634 -26.60 -15.45 -16.06
C ARG A 634 -25.29 -14.77 -15.66
N LEU A 635 -25.19 -14.24 -14.44
CA LEU A 635 -23.97 -13.60 -13.94
C LEU A 635 -22.78 -14.56 -13.91
N ARG A 636 -22.97 -15.75 -13.33
CA ARG A 636 -21.93 -16.77 -13.15
C ARG A 636 -21.36 -17.27 -14.49
N TYR A 637 -22.23 -17.70 -15.40
CA TYR A 637 -21.82 -18.31 -16.67
C TYR A 637 -21.39 -17.28 -17.72
N SER A 638 -21.93 -16.06 -17.69
CA SER A 638 -21.39 -14.95 -18.51
C SER A 638 -19.93 -14.67 -18.13
N ALA A 639 -19.65 -14.51 -16.82
CA ALA A 639 -18.30 -14.25 -16.36
C ALA A 639 -17.32 -15.40 -16.70
N ARG A 640 -17.77 -16.66 -16.64
CA ARG A 640 -16.94 -17.81 -17.03
C ARG A 640 -16.71 -17.89 -18.55
N SER A 641 -17.72 -17.61 -19.37
CA SER A 641 -17.60 -17.54 -20.83
C SER A 641 -16.60 -16.46 -21.24
N GLU A 642 -16.69 -15.27 -20.64
CA GLU A 642 -15.73 -14.18 -20.87
C GLU A 642 -14.29 -14.61 -20.55
N ARG A 643 -14.08 -15.30 -19.41
CA ARG A 643 -12.75 -15.82 -19.05
C ARG A 643 -12.25 -16.92 -19.98
N PHE A 644 -13.13 -17.80 -20.48
CA PHE A 644 -12.76 -18.81 -21.47
C PHE A 644 -12.22 -18.15 -22.75
N TRP A 645 -12.97 -17.19 -23.31
CA TRP A 645 -12.55 -16.48 -24.52
C TRP A 645 -11.32 -15.60 -24.30
N TYR A 646 -11.22 -14.94 -23.14
CA TYR A 646 -10.02 -14.20 -22.77
C TYR A 646 -8.80 -15.12 -22.70
N THR A 647 -8.94 -16.31 -22.12
CA THR A 647 -7.85 -17.28 -22.01
C THR A 647 -7.33 -17.71 -23.37
N ILE A 648 -8.21 -18.12 -24.28
CA ILE A 648 -7.84 -18.48 -25.67
C ILE A 648 -7.13 -17.31 -26.36
N LYS A 649 -7.63 -16.08 -26.16
CA LYS A 649 -7.04 -14.88 -26.78
C LYS A 649 -5.64 -14.54 -26.26
N ASN A 650 -5.32 -14.83 -24.99
CA ASN A 650 -4.09 -14.31 -24.36
C ASN A 650 -3.00 -15.35 -24.07
N CYS A 651 -3.34 -16.64 -23.99
CA CYS A 651 -2.33 -17.70 -23.88
C CYS A 651 -1.63 -17.98 -25.23
N ASP A 652 -0.54 -18.74 -25.21
CA ASP A 652 0.22 -19.11 -26.41
C ASP A 652 -0.15 -20.51 -26.91
N LYS A 653 -0.57 -21.41 -26.01
CA LYS A 653 -1.01 -22.78 -26.31
C LYS A 653 -2.22 -23.15 -25.46
N VAL A 654 -3.18 -23.89 -26.03
CA VAL A 654 -4.37 -24.35 -25.31
C VAL A 654 -4.41 -25.87 -25.20
N ILE A 655 -4.73 -26.38 -24.03
CA ILE A 655 -5.04 -27.79 -23.79
C ILE A 655 -6.50 -27.87 -23.37
N PHE A 656 -7.34 -28.33 -24.29
CA PHE A 656 -8.73 -28.65 -23.99
C PHE A 656 -8.80 -30.05 -23.39
N VAL A 657 -9.45 -30.22 -22.24
CA VAL A 657 -9.49 -31.51 -21.54
C VAL A 657 -10.92 -31.99 -21.41
N ARG A 658 -11.22 -33.16 -21.96
CA ARG A 658 -12.55 -33.78 -21.92
C ARG A 658 -12.47 -35.15 -21.28
N THR A 659 -13.30 -35.37 -20.26
CA THR A 659 -13.50 -36.66 -19.61
C THR A 659 -14.80 -37.31 -20.07
N GLY A 660 -14.88 -38.63 -20.00
CA GLY A 660 -16.09 -39.38 -20.34
C GLY A 660 -16.15 -39.78 -21.82
N ILE A 661 -17.09 -40.68 -22.14
CA ILE A 661 -17.18 -41.29 -23.47
C ILE A 661 -17.41 -40.22 -24.55
N ALA A 662 -16.69 -40.34 -25.66
CA ALA A 662 -16.79 -39.48 -26.83
C ALA A 662 -16.84 -40.35 -28.09
N ASP A 663 -17.73 -40.05 -29.02
CA ASP A 663 -17.71 -40.70 -30.33
C ASP A 663 -16.69 -40.00 -31.25
N ARG A 664 -16.07 -40.77 -32.14
CA ARG A 664 -15.08 -40.25 -33.10
C ARG A 664 -15.59 -39.08 -33.94
N GLY A 665 -16.85 -39.11 -34.38
CA GLY A 665 -17.44 -38.06 -35.22
C GLY A 665 -17.58 -36.73 -34.48
N GLY A 666 -18.06 -36.78 -33.25
CA GLY A 666 -18.18 -35.62 -32.37
C GLY A 666 -16.81 -35.07 -31.93
N ALA A 667 -15.80 -35.93 -31.75
CA ALA A 667 -14.43 -35.48 -31.52
C ALA A 667 -13.87 -34.69 -32.72
N MET A 668 -14.13 -35.15 -33.96
CA MET A 668 -13.76 -34.43 -35.18
C MET A 668 -14.47 -33.07 -35.29
N ASP A 669 -15.78 -33.03 -35.05
CA ASP A 669 -16.55 -31.77 -35.09
C ASP A 669 -16.02 -30.76 -34.05
N LEU A 670 -15.76 -31.23 -32.83
CA LEU A 670 -15.19 -30.39 -31.78
C LEU A 670 -13.81 -29.84 -32.18
N VAL A 671 -12.91 -30.67 -32.70
CA VAL A 671 -11.58 -30.21 -33.14
C VAL A 671 -11.69 -29.15 -34.23
N ASN A 672 -12.56 -29.33 -35.22
CA ASN A 672 -12.76 -28.35 -36.30
C ASN A 672 -13.22 -26.98 -35.75
N LYS A 673 -14.18 -27.00 -34.81
CA LYS A 673 -14.67 -25.77 -34.17
C LYS A 673 -13.63 -25.15 -33.24
N LEU A 674 -12.87 -25.94 -32.49
CA LEU A 674 -11.76 -25.46 -31.67
C LEU A 674 -10.66 -24.82 -32.53
N GLN A 675 -10.33 -25.41 -33.69
CA GLN A 675 -9.33 -24.88 -34.61
C GLN A 675 -9.74 -23.51 -35.15
N LYS A 676 -11.00 -23.36 -35.56
CA LYS A 676 -11.58 -22.07 -35.98
C LYS A 676 -11.45 -21.00 -34.89
N ASN A 677 -11.67 -21.39 -33.64
CA ASN A 677 -11.69 -20.49 -32.50
C ASN A 677 -10.32 -20.21 -31.86
N SER A 678 -9.30 -21.03 -32.14
CA SER A 678 -7.95 -20.91 -31.56
C SER A 678 -7.05 -19.90 -32.27
N GLN A 679 -7.54 -19.20 -33.30
CA GLN A 679 -6.84 -18.10 -34.00
C GLN A 679 -5.43 -18.48 -34.51
N GLY A 680 -5.26 -19.72 -34.97
CA GLY A 680 -3.98 -20.22 -35.48
C GLY A 680 -2.96 -20.61 -34.40
N LYS A 681 -3.31 -20.51 -33.12
CA LYS A 681 -2.45 -20.93 -32.00
C LYS A 681 -2.42 -22.46 -31.88
N PRO A 682 -1.30 -23.04 -31.42
CA PRO A 682 -1.22 -24.48 -31.16
C PRO A 682 -2.21 -24.89 -30.06
N PHE A 683 -2.95 -25.96 -30.30
CA PHE A 683 -3.82 -26.57 -29.29
C PHE A 683 -3.81 -28.09 -29.37
N HIS A 684 -4.23 -28.73 -28.28
CA HIS A 684 -4.58 -30.15 -28.25
C HIS A 684 -5.92 -30.35 -27.55
N LEU A 685 -6.68 -31.35 -28.00
CA LEU A 685 -7.83 -31.92 -27.30
C LEU A 685 -7.38 -33.22 -26.63
N LEU A 686 -7.32 -33.19 -25.30
CA LEU A 686 -7.03 -34.33 -24.45
C LEU A 686 -8.33 -35.06 -24.11
N LEU A 687 -8.50 -36.25 -24.69
CA LEU A 687 -9.63 -37.15 -24.42
C LEU A 687 -9.22 -38.19 -23.36
N LEU A 688 -9.94 -38.22 -22.25
CA LEU A 688 -9.70 -39.06 -21.08
C LEU A 688 -10.93 -39.95 -20.86
N SER A 689 -10.94 -41.14 -21.45
CA SER A 689 -12.07 -42.06 -21.35
C SER A 689 -11.62 -43.52 -21.39
N PRO A 690 -12.43 -44.47 -20.87
CA PRO A 690 -12.14 -45.90 -20.93
C PRO A 690 -12.44 -46.50 -22.32
N GLN A 691 -12.06 -45.82 -23.40
CA GLN A 691 -12.20 -46.27 -24.79
C GLN A 691 -10.87 -46.81 -25.34
N SER A 692 -10.92 -47.57 -26.43
CA SER A 692 -9.68 -47.93 -27.13
C SER A 692 -9.08 -46.67 -27.78
N SER A 693 -7.77 -46.45 -27.59
CA SER A 693 -7.07 -45.35 -28.27
C SER A 693 -7.13 -45.47 -29.81
N ASP A 694 -7.36 -46.66 -30.35
CA ASP A 694 -7.51 -46.89 -31.79
C ASP A 694 -8.70 -46.12 -32.38
N GLU A 695 -9.74 -45.85 -31.59
CA GLU A 695 -10.91 -45.07 -32.04
C GLU A 695 -10.52 -43.65 -32.47
N PHE A 696 -9.49 -43.08 -31.84
CA PHE A 696 -9.04 -41.71 -32.06
C PHE A 696 -7.71 -41.63 -32.82
N LEU A 697 -7.23 -42.75 -33.36
CA LEU A 697 -6.00 -42.81 -34.15
C LEU A 697 -6.09 -41.86 -35.36
N ASP A 698 -4.97 -41.22 -35.68
CA ASP A 698 -4.80 -40.29 -36.81
C ASP A 698 -5.70 -39.03 -36.76
N LEU A 699 -6.35 -38.74 -35.64
CA LEU A 699 -7.03 -37.46 -35.45
C LEU A 699 -6.02 -36.35 -35.16
N PRO A 700 -5.94 -35.31 -36.02
CA PRO A 700 -5.04 -34.20 -35.77
C PRO A 700 -5.46 -33.47 -34.49
N HIS A 701 -4.47 -33.00 -33.73
CA HIS A 701 -4.66 -32.28 -32.46
C HIS A 701 -5.31 -33.09 -31.32
N VAL A 702 -5.62 -34.39 -31.49
CA VAL A 702 -6.23 -35.21 -30.44
C VAL A 702 -5.18 -36.07 -29.76
N LEU A 703 -5.24 -36.11 -28.43
CA LEU A 703 -4.47 -37.04 -27.59
C LEU A 703 -5.45 -37.84 -26.74
N HIS A 704 -5.43 -39.16 -26.88
CA HIS A 704 -6.30 -40.04 -26.11
C HIS A 704 -5.52 -40.84 -25.06
N TYR A 705 -6.05 -40.92 -23.85
CA TYR A 705 -5.55 -41.79 -22.79
C TYR A 705 -6.69 -42.66 -22.28
N ASN A 706 -6.47 -43.97 -22.29
CA ASN A 706 -7.41 -44.97 -21.76
C ASN A 706 -7.40 -44.92 -20.23
N VAL A 707 -8.13 -43.95 -19.67
CA VAL A 707 -8.26 -43.71 -18.23
C VAL A 707 -9.69 -43.32 -17.89
N GLU A 708 -10.17 -43.75 -16.73
CA GLU A 708 -11.47 -43.35 -16.21
C GLU A 708 -11.31 -42.50 -14.95
N PHE A 709 -11.74 -41.24 -15.02
CA PHE A 709 -11.76 -40.33 -13.89
C PHE A 709 -13.21 -40.13 -13.42
N ASN A 710 -13.67 -41.04 -12.56
CA ASN A 710 -15.01 -40.98 -11.99
C ASN A 710 -15.04 -40.00 -10.79
N PRO A 711 -15.74 -38.86 -10.89
CA PRO A 711 -15.74 -37.84 -9.83
C PRO A 711 -16.45 -38.30 -8.56
N ASP A 712 -17.48 -39.15 -8.66
CA ASP A 712 -18.21 -39.69 -7.51
C ASP A 712 -17.26 -40.57 -6.67
N ARG A 713 -16.50 -41.44 -7.34
CA ARG A 713 -15.47 -42.27 -6.67
C ARG A 713 -14.32 -41.44 -6.10
N MET A 714 -13.89 -40.39 -6.80
CA MET A 714 -12.86 -39.48 -6.26
C MET A 714 -13.36 -38.70 -5.04
N TYR A 715 -14.67 -38.44 -4.95
CA TYR A 715 -15.27 -37.79 -3.79
C TYR A 715 -15.32 -38.74 -2.58
N ASP A 716 -15.68 -39.99 -2.81
CA ASP A 716 -15.83 -41.00 -1.74
C ASP A 716 -14.48 -41.59 -1.25
N ASP A 717 -13.44 -41.59 -2.09
CA ASP A 717 -12.13 -42.18 -1.79
C ASP A 717 -10.97 -41.22 -2.11
N LEU A 718 -10.40 -40.64 -1.05
CA LEU A 718 -9.25 -39.73 -1.15
C LEU A 718 -8.01 -40.40 -1.77
N GLY A 719 -7.77 -41.68 -1.50
CA GLY A 719 -6.64 -42.43 -2.07
C GLY A 719 -6.79 -42.58 -3.58
N HIS A 720 -7.99 -42.91 -4.05
CA HIS A 720 -8.31 -42.94 -5.46
C HIS A 720 -8.19 -41.56 -6.12
N TRP A 721 -8.66 -40.48 -5.46
CA TRP A 721 -8.48 -39.12 -5.95
C TRP A 721 -7.01 -38.75 -6.11
N MET A 722 -6.15 -39.10 -5.14
CA MET A 722 -4.70 -38.83 -5.24
C MET A 722 -4.06 -39.63 -6.37
N TYR A 723 -4.46 -40.89 -6.57
CA TYR A 723 -4.02 -41.69 -7.71
C TYR A 723 -4.38 -41.03 -9.04
N CYS A 724 -5.65 -40.65 -9.24
CA CYS A 724 -6.11 -39.97 -10.45
C CYS A 724 -5.37 -38.64 -10.69
N THR A 725 -5.14 -37.89 -9.61
CA THR A 725 -4.35 -36.65 -9.63
C THR A 725 -2.92 -36.90 -10.11
N GLN A 726 -2.27 -37.97 -9.65
CA GLN A 726 -0.91 -38.32 -10.07
C GLN A 726 -0.85 -38.76 -11.54
N VAL A 727 -1.85 -39.52 -12.01
CA VAL A 727 -1.97 -39.89 -13.44
C VAL A 727 -2.12 -38.63 -14.29
N MET A 728 -3.03 -37.72 -13.93
CA MET A 728 -3.21 -36.45 -14.64
C MET A 728 -1.94 -35.59 -14.63
N ARG A 729 -1.23 -35.53 -13.49
CA ARG A 729 0.06 -34.83 -13.40
C ARG A 729 1.09 -35.40 -14.37
N GLY A 730 1.20 -36.73 -14.47
CA GLY A 730 2.11 -37.40 -15.40
C GLY A 730 1.78 -37.09 -16.87
N ILE A 731 0.48 -37.04 -17.23
CA ILE A 731 0.01 -36.63 -18.55
C ILE A 731 0.39 -35.18 -18.85
N LEU A 732 0.15 -34.25 -17.92
CA LEU A 732 0.49 -32.84 -18.13
C LEU A 732 2.01 -32.64 -18.24
N GLN A 733 2.81 -33.34 -17.43
CA GLN A 733 4.27 -33.29 -17.48
C GLN A 733 4.83 -33.83 -18.79
N SER A 734 4.28 -34.92 -19.34
CA SER A 734 4.71 -35.45 -20.65
C SER A 734 4.44 -34.47 -21.80
N LEU A 735 3.47 -33.54 -21.61
CA LEU A 735 3.16 -32.46 -22.54
C LEU A 735 3.95 -31.16 -22.29
N GLY A 736 4.90 -31.20 -21.34
CA GLY A 736 5.74 -30.05 -20.96
C GLY A 736 5.00 -28.98 -20.16
N ILE A 737 3.93 -29.35 -19.43
CA ILE A 737 3.09 -28.42 -18.68
C ILE A 737 3.42 -28.51 -17.20
N SER A 738 3.70 -27.36 -16.58
CA SER A 738 3.98 -27.24 -15.16
C SER A 738 3.60 -25.86 -14.64
N SER A 739 3.76 -25.62 -13.33
CA SER A 739 3.57 -24.27 -12.76
C SER A 739 4.47 -23.19 -13.38
N LYS A 740 5.53 -23.57 -14.12
CA LYS A 740 6.46 -22.62 -14.76
C LYS A 740 5.90 -21.97 -16.02
N ASN A 741 4.88 -22.56 -16.65
CA ASN A 741 4.36 -22.08 -17.93
C ASN A 741 2.82 -22.05 -18.00
N LEU A 742 2.12 -22.25 -16.89
CA LEU A 742 0.66 -22.17 -16.86
C LEU A 742 0.17 -20.72 -16.95
N PHE A 743 -0.79 -20.47 -17.83
CA PHE A 743 -1.44 -19.18 -17.97
C PHE A 743 -2.72 -19.11 -17.10
N TRP A 744 -2.82 -18.08 -16.24
CA TRP A 744 -4.02 -17.84 -15.44
C TRP A 744 -4.77 -16.58 -15.88
N CYS A 745 -6.07 -16.75 -16.13
CA CYS A 745 -6.95 -15.63 -16.45
C CYS A 745 -7.27 -14.78 -15.20
N PRO A 746 -7.34 -13.45 -15.33
CA PRO A 746 -7.91 -12.59 -14.28
C PRO A 746 -9.43 -12.83 -14.12
N PRO A 747 -10.02 -12.48 -12.96
CA PRO A 747 -11.39 -12.81 -12.56
C PRO A 747 -12.39 -11.97 -13.35
N ASN A 748 -12.04 -10.70 -13.56
CA ASN A 748 -12.66 -9.78 -14.50
C ASN A 748 -11.66 -9.55 -15.64
N PRO A 749 -11.86 -10.18 -16.79
CA PRO A 749 -11.11 -9.88 -18.00
C PRO A 749 -11.11 -8.36 -18.25
N PRO A 750 -9.93 -7.71 -18.37
CA PRO A 750 -9.89 -6.30 -18.69
C PRO A 750 -10.62 -6.07 -20.00
N LYS A 751 -11.66 -5.23 -19.98
CA LYS A 751 -12.31 -4.76 -21.21
C LYS A 751 -11.22 -4.13 -22.05
N ASP A 752 -11.05 -4.59 -23.29
CA ASP A 752 -10.12 -3.94 -24.18
C ASP A 752 -10.58 -2.48 -24.33
N GLU A 753 -9.66 -1.53 -24.14
CA GLU A 753 -9.94 -0.14 -24.46
C GLU A 753 -10.43 -0.13 -25.90
N VAL A 754 -11.66 0.35 -26.11
CA VAL A 754 -12.17 0.61 -27.44
C VAL A 754 -11.14 1.54 -28.06
N LYS A 755 -10.37 1.04 -29.04
CA LYS A 755 -9.52 1.89 -29.86
C LYS A 755 -10.47 2.88 -30.53
N GLY A 756 -10.54 4.08 -29.96
CA GLY A 756 -11.22 5.24 -30.54
C GLY A 756 -10.52 5.69 -31.81
#